data_AF-A0A8H6Q520-F1
#
_entry.id   AF-A0A8H6Q520-F1
#
_cell.length_a   1.000
_cell.length_b   1.000
_cell.length_c   1.000
_cell.angle_alpha   90.00
_cell.angle_beta   90.00
_cell.angle_gamma   90.00
#
_symmetry.space_group_name_H-M   'P 1'
#
loop_
_entity.id
_entity.type
_entity.pdbx_description
1 polymer ?
#
loop_
_entity_poly.entity_id
_entity_poly.type
_entity_poly.pdbx_seq_one_letter_code
_entity_poly.pdbx_strand_id
1 'polypeptide(L)'
;MGLKIHQFLSALQYCYDNDAYLLCHMSGRYHQLRSRQTQKSISKLLSIPPEMQESAPLSPLPPTAGQISDARFVHTSNWDIELHHSLTNSVPVRNLSLLSVPIFWNPSKLEALDRDLLEYSSASLATFGHDATALGNILVRMALQGSAAVLQALLAFSSLHRYGLQSQALELKIAALGSLAKGSAAPSLCAKTTMQHIAAGMLLCSFEVHQSSYTSDQWMFYLGGVKTVLNASCTETLCQLGSDMAVLLDWVHYHDVLARFSLLHWKREGVPELPSTPTDLLCSQVSNLPPPIFSMLNLLSQVCDAVSSGAIPPETSDNMDDYKCFLEVLDWRIRRLSIPKVPDDDDPVSDDATLVMQLYQLAVLLFLNRSFEGLILQPIRTQQHIDRAFAILHRLSSCKQQFPIFVVGCEARTDEQRAVVLDVISRTEKMGSSRSLDYSNRLSAWLDLHAKPETITFISNMADTCNSHPVFTVLIVGCGLSGLASALALAQAGHRVTVFERSVKLQEIGAGIQLAPNATRLLQHWGVLEEVLKYADRPESGTFRSYRGDVLSQSPPVSHPNLVSEAPYLMIHRADLLRALLSGTGNLGIEIKLGSEVKEIDFNKPSLRLATGEVYEADLILGADGERSRCRGRLLGRDDPPYSPGDVVYRISVPTKDITEGHLAWDLKRRSSVNFWMGSGGHVVTYPIQHDMLNVVLIYAEGASGKVMYGPQRADIEDFRSKISDWDPVLHELINVEGSVCTKWTLFQIHEPVQWRHESGRFVLIGDAAHAILPCLAQGAAQAFEDAGVLGGIFSQSVGRDQIPDALRVFEQVRKPRASEVRRRTLDQKAMFALANGPEQEERDAKLRAGADYGLFEWLWGYDAAKSGREAWERFLTESHENRTEPRNGI
;
A
#
# COMPACT_ATOMS: atom_id res chain seq x y z
N MET A 1 35.64 12.12 -2.03
CA MET A 1 34.69 11.38 -1.15
C MET A 1 34.45 9.93 -1.59
N GLY A 2 34.70 9.55 -2.85
CA GLY A 2 34.57 8.16 -3.35
C GLY A 2 35.55 7.13 -2.79
N LEU A 3 36.66 7.53 -2.15
CA LEU A 3 37.61 6.58 -1.55
C LEU A 3 37.17 6.00 -0.18
N LYS A 4 36.20 6.62 0.51
CA LYS A 4 35.79 6.20 1.87
C LYS A 4 34.72 5.08 1.90
N ILE A 5 34.06 4.82 0.75
CA ILE A 5 33.00 3.81 0.60
C ILE A 5 33.58 2.45 0.18
N HIS A 6 34.63 2.48 -0.65
CA HIS A 6 35.34 1.28 -1.08
C HIS A 6 36.01 0.53 0.10
N GLN A 7 36.29 1.25 1.18
CA GLN A 7 36.97 0.75 2.38
C GLN A 7 35.98 0.00 3.28
N PHE A 8 34.81 0.56 3.56
CA PHE A 8 33.77 -0.15 4.34
C PHE A 8 33.29 -1.45 3.65
N LEU A 9 33.27 -1.46 2.32
CA LEU A 9 32.93 -2.63 1.52
C LEU A 9 34.01 -3.74 1.55
N SER A 10 35.30 -3.38 1.60
CA SER A 10 36.39 -4.35 1.76
C SER A 10 36.48 -4.95 3.16
N ALA A 11 36.02 -4.25 4.20
CA ALA A 11 35.90 -4.79 5.55
C ALA A 11 34.73 -5.79 5.65
N LEU A 12 33.58 -5.47 5.06
CA LEU A 12 32.47 -6.43 4.93
C LEU A 12 32.85 -7.65 4.06
N GLN A 13 33.84 -7.52 3.17
CA GLN A 13 34.34 -8.59 2.31
C GLN A 13 35.12 -9.70 3.03
N TYR A 14 35.41 -9.55 4.33
CA TYR A 14 36.09 -10.58 5.12
C TYR A 14 35.16 -11.32 6.12
N CYS A 15 33.96 -10.81 6.40
CA CYS A 15 32.94 -11.52 7.19
C CYS A 15 32.21 -12.61 6.36
N TYR A 16 32.91 -13.20 5.40
CA TYR A 16 32.37 -13.62 4.09
C TYR A 16 32.09 -15.12 3.93
N ASP A 17 31.76 -15.81 5.00
CA ASP A 17 31.53 -17.25 4.91
C ASP A 17 30.33 -17.73 5.73
N ASN A 18 29.33 -16.86 6.00
CA ASN A 18 28.06 -17.21 6.64
C ASN A 18 26.83 -16.82 5.77
N ASP A 19 26.14 -17.83 5.22
CA ASP A 19 24.86 -17.80 4.47
C ASP A 19 24.71 -16.69 3.40
N ALA A 20 25.79 -16.37 2.71
CA ALA A 20 25.84 -15.19 1.86
C ALA A 20 25.71 -15.50 0.36
N TYR A 21 24.67 -16.23 -0.07
CA TYR A 21 24.11 -16.01 -1.42
C TYR A 21 22.92 -15.03 -1.37
N LEU A 22 22.30 -14.85 -0.20
CA LEU A 22 21.25 -13.86 0.02
C LEU A 22 21.78 -12.40 0.09
N LEU A 23 23.12 -12.20 0.19
CA LEU A 23 23.71 -10.92 0.61
C LEU A 23 24.93 -10.37 -0.21
N CYS A 24 25.45 -10.99 -1.31
CA CYS A 24 26.77 -10.60 -1.92
C CYS A 24 26.96 -9.67 -3.18
N HIS A 25 25.97 -9.35 -4.00
CA HIS A 25 25.86 -8.14 -4.87
C HIS A 25 24.92 -6.93 -4.41
N MET A 26 24.73 -6.60 -3.11
CA MET A 26 23.67 -5.66 -2.60
C MET A 26 24.10 -4.20 -2.71
N SER A 27 25.40 -3.97 -2.90
CA SER A 27 25.99 -2.69 -2.54
C SER A 27 25.85 -1.63 -3.62
N GLY A 28 25.48 -2.00 -4.85
CA GLY A 28 25.42 -1.06 -5.97
C GLY A 28 24.25 -0.07 -5.89
N ARG A 29 23.05 -0.52 -5.53
CA ARG A 29 21.84 0.34 -5.54
C ARG A 29 21.61 1.07 -4.22
N TYR A 30 21.91 0.44 -3.08
CA TYR A 30 21.69 1.09 -1.79
C TYR A 30 22.61 2.31 -1.58
N HIS A 31 23.81 2.29 -2.19
CA HIS A 31 24.73 3.43 -2.15
C HIS A 31 24.38 4.56 -3.14
N GLN A 32 23.70 4.25 -4.25
CA GLN A 32 23.19 5.25 -5.20
C GLN A 32 22.02 6.06 -4.60
N LEU A 33 21.20 5.45 -3.75
CA LEU A 33 20.14 6.14 -2.99
C LEU A 33 20.76 7.13 -1.97
N ARG A 34 21.93 6.82 -1.42
CA ARG A 34 22.64 7.68 -0.46
C ARG A 34 23.33 8.91 -1.09
N SER A 35 23.78 8.84 -2.35
CA SER A 35 24.55 9.95 -2.97
C SER A 35 23.67 11.09 -3.51
N ARG A 36 22.40 10.83 -3.82
CA ARG A 36 21.47 11.82 -4.40
C ARG A 36 21.08 12.95 -3.44
N GLN A 37 21.11 12.72 -2.12
CA GLN A 37 20.85 13.76 -1.12
C GLN A 37 22.03 14.73 -0.91
N THR A 38 23.28 14.30 -1.15
CA THR A 38 24.45 15.17 -0.90
C THR A 38 24.68 16.19 -2.02
N GLN A 39 24.17 15.93 -3.23
CA GLN A 39 24.37 16.84 -4.39
C GLN A 39 23.41 18.03 -4.42
N LYS A 40 22.19 17.93 -3.85
CA LYS A 40 21.23 19.05 -3.88
C LYS A 40 21.52 20.15 -2.84
N SER A 41 22.14 19.82 -1.70
CA SER A 41 22.45 20.79 -0.64
C SER A 41 23.72 21.64 -0.90
N ILE A 42 24.57 21.26 -1.87
CA ILE A 42 25.81 22.01 -2.19
C ILE A 42 25.56 23.14 -3.18
N SER A 43 24.50 23.08 -3.99
CA SER A 43 24.19 24.11 -5.01
C SER A 43 23.63 25.43 -4.44
N LYS A 44 23.21 25.46 -3.16
CA LYS A 44 22.62 26.63 -2.49
C LYS A 44 23.51 27.29 -1.44
N LEU A 45 24.74 26.78 -1.23
CA LEU A 45 25.68 27.27 -0.21
C LEU A 45 26.94 27.95 -0.78
N LEU A 46 26.97 28.26 -2.08
CA LEU A 46 28.09 28.93 -2.74
C LEU A 46 27.73 30.34 -3.20
N SER A 47 27.44 31.22 -2.24
CA SER A 47 27.56 32.66 -2.44
C SER A 47 27.63 33.36 -1.07
N ILE A 48 28.86 33.74 -0.68
CA ILE A 48 29.31 34.89 0.16
C ILE A 48 30.61 34.49 0.94
N PRO A 49 31.62 35.39 1.07
CA PRO A 49 33.04 35.07 1.28
C PRO A 49 33.46 34.99 2.78
N PRO A 50 34.72 34.60 3.09
CA PRO A 50 35.10 34.10 4.41
C PRO A 50 35.61 35.21 5.33
N GLU A 51 35.22 35.21 6.62
CA GLU A 51 36.01 35.86 7.66
C GLU A 51 35.71 35.32 9.08
N MET A 52 36.81 34.91 9.72
CA MET A 52 37.20 34.97 11.14
C MET A 52 36.73 33.96 12.20
N GLN A 53 37.76 33.63 12.99
CA GLN A 53 37.95 32.67 14.08
C GLN A 53 37.51 33.22 15.45
N GLU A 54 37.60 32.33 16.46
CA GLU A 54 37.82 32.52 17.92
C GLU A 54 36.65 31.96 18.77
N SER A 55 36.74 30.75 19.35
CA SER A 55 37.48 30.27 20.53
C SER A 55 36.93 30.73 21.89
N ALA A 56 36.47 29.78 22.72
CA ALA A 56 36.79 29.65 24.16
C ALA A 56 35.97 28.51 24.85
N PRO A 57 36.46 27.92 25.97
CA PRO A 57 36.30 26.50 26.30
C PRO A 57 35.49 26.21 27.59
N LEU A 58 35.11 24.94 27.82
CA LEU A 58 34.63 24.44 29.11
C LEU A 58 35.40 23.17 29.54
N SER A 59 35.76 23.17 30.83
CA SER A 59 36.64 22.26 31.58
C SER A 59 35.97 20.93 32.01
N PRO A 60 36.73 19.95 32.54
CA PRO A 60 36.40 18.52 32.47
C PRO A 60 35.85 17.89 33.78
N LEU A 61 35.23 16.71 33.66
CA LEU A 61 34.92 15.75 34.75
C LEU A 61 35.36 14.32 34.33
N PRO A 62 35.59 13.38 35.29
CA PRO A 62 36.61 12.32 35.24
C PRO A 62 36.06 10.93 34.80
N PRO A 63 36.93 9.90 34.63
CA PRO A 63 36.74 8.82 33.67
C PRO A 63 36.11 7.55 34.27
N THR A 64 35.32 6.83 33.46
CA THR A 64 34.89 5.44 33.71
C THR A 64 35.37 4.50 32.61
N ALA A 65 35.75 3.30 33.06
CA ALA A 65 36.63 2.35 32.40
C ALA A 65 36.03 1.61 31.19
N GLY A 66 36.89 1.34 30.21
CA GLY A 66 36.57 0.61 28.98
C GLY A 66 37.16 1.26 27.72
N GLN A 67 38.33 1.91 27.82
CA GLN A 67 39.03 2.45 26.66
C GLN A 67 39.53 1.31 25.79
N ILE A 68 38.87 1.09 24.64
CA ILE A 68 39.56 0.64 23.43
C ILE A 68 40.67 1.68 23.22
N SER A 69 41.92 1.22 23.25
CA SER A 69 43.11 2.06 23.04
C SER A 69 42.95 2.86 21.74
N ASP A 70 43.55 4.06 21.70
CA ASP A 70 43.52 5.09 20.64
C ASP A 70 43.92 4.61 19.21
N ALA A 71 43.29 3.55 18.71
CA ALA A 71 43.39 3.08 17.34
C ALA A 71 42.30 3.79 16.53
N ARG A 72 42.63 4.97 16.03
CA ARG A 72 41.79 5.64 15.02
C ARG A 72 41.86 4.82 13.73
N PHE A 73 40.77 4.17 13.33
CA PHE A 73 40.72 3.51 12.04
C PHE A 73 40.69 4.57 10.94
N VAL A 74 41.84 4.81 10.32
CA VAL A 74 41.92 5.80 9.23
C VAL A 74 41.30 5.22 7.95
N HIS A 75 41.24 3.90 7.80
CA HIS A 75 40.60 3.20 6.69
C HIS A 75 40.18 1.82 7.17
N THR A 76 38.94 1.38 7.00
CA THR A 76 38.59 -0.02 7.27
C THR A 76 38.98 -0.85 6.04
N SER A 77 40.02 -1.66 6.12
CA SER A 77 40.50 -2.56 5.08
C SER A 77 40.55 -4.00 5.63
N ASN A 78 40.86 -4.99 4.78
CA ASN A 78 41.05 -6.38 5.20
C ASN A 78 42.05 -6.51 6.38
N TRP A 79 43.03 -5.62 6.42
CA TRP A 79 44.07 -5.55 7.42
C TRP A 79 43.55 -5.15 8.81
N ASP A 80 42.50 -4.35 8.88
CA ASP A 80 41.93 -3.83 10.14
C ASP A 80 41.09 -4.88 10.87
N ILE A 81 40.52 -5.85 10.14
CA ILE A 81 39.77 -6.99 10.68
C ILE A 81 40.73 -8.06 11.19
N GLU A 82 41.79 -8.37 10.44
CA GLU A 82 42.88 -9.24 10.92
C GLU A 82 43.56 -8.63 12.16
N LEU A 83 43.74 -7.30 12.19
CA LEU A 83 44.26 -6.57 13.34
C LEU A 83 43.28 -6.63 14.53
N HIS A 84 41.98 -6.44 14.33
CA HIS A 84 40.97 -6.59 15.40
C HIS A 84 40.94 -8.01 15.98
N HIS A 85 40.94 -9.05 15.14
CA HIS A 85 41.02 -10.45 15.58
C HIS A 85 42.35 -10.76 16.29
N SER A 86 43.46 -10.16 15.85
CA SER A 86 44.77 -10.33 16.49
C SER A 86 44.91 -9.57 17.81
N LEU A 87 44.25 -8.41 17.95
CA LEU A 87 44.26 -7.57 19.15
C LEU A 87 43.27 -8.05 20.24
N THR A 88 42.18 -8.71 19.86
CA THR A 88 41.14 -9.19 20.80
C THR A 88 41.31 -10.65 21.24
N ASN A 89 42.08 -11.46 20.50
CA ASN A 89 42.38 -12.83 20.89
C ASN A 89 43.65 -12.92 21.76
N SER A 90 43.51 -12.66 23.06
CA SER A 90 44.28 -13.43 24.03
C SER A 90 43.62 -14.81 24.15
N VAL A 91 44.24 -15.82 23.55
CA VAL A 91 43.78 -17.22 23.59
C VAL A 91 43.60 -17.70 25.03
N PRO A 92 42.48 -18.36 25.36
CA PRO A 92 42.62 -19.60 26.11
C PRO A 92 41.88 -20.78 25.46
N VAL A 93 42.49 -21.93 25.68
CA VAL A 93 42.19 -23.26 25.19
C VAL A 93 40.84 -23.79 25.71
N ARG A 94 40.20 -24.62 24.87
CA ARG A 94 39.01 -25.47 25.07
C ARG A 94 38.79 -25.99 26.51
N ASN A 95 37.51 -26.15 26.88
CA ASN A 95 37.06 -27.37 27.55
C ASN A 95 35.63 -27.73 27.12
N LEU A 96 35.50 -28.98 26.65
CA LEU A 96 34.26 -29.69 26.35
C LEU A 96 33.61 -30.17 27.65
N SER A 97 32.29 -30.08 27.77
CA SER A 97 31.53 -30.88 28.74
C SER A 97 30.26 -31.46 28.13
N LEU A 98 30.28 -32.80 28.03
CA LEU A 98 29.22 -33.75 27.71
C LEU A 98 28.07 -33.76 28.72
N LEU A 99 26.83 -34.04 28.27
CA LEU A 99 25.76 -34.82 28.95
C LEU A 99 24.73 -35.25 27.85
N SER A 100 24.63 -36.47 27.31
CA SER A 100 24.24 -37.82 27.77
C SER A 100 22.73 -38.08 28.02
N VAL A 101 22.12 -38.98 27.21
CA VAL A 101 21.27 -40.17 27.54
C VAL A 101 20.60 -40.74 26.23
N PRO A 102 20.38 -42.07 26.11
CA PRO A 102 20.58 -42.80 24.85
C PRO A 102 19.29 -43.26 24.14
N ILE A 103 19.38 -43.46 22.82
CA ILE A 103 18.46 -44.33 22.07
C ILE A 103 19.31 -45.38 21.35
N PHE A 104 19.00 -46.66 21.61
CA PHE A 104 19.66 -47.82 21.00
C PHE A 104 19.32 -47.91 19.51
N TRP A 105 20.34 -47.93 18.65
CA TRP A 105 20.18 -48.26 17.23
C TRP A 105 21.35 -49.10 16.70
N ASN A 106 21.01 -50.02 15.78
CA ASN A 106 21.90 -51.05 15.26
C ASN A 106 22.62 -50.53 13.98
N PRO A 107 23.96 -50.45 13.95
CA PRO A 107 24.67 -49.59 12.99
C PRO A 107 25.13 -50.29 11.71
N SER A 108 24.54 -51.42 11.35
CA SER A 108 25.09 -52.34 10.33
C SER A 108 24.93 -51.89 8.87
N LYS A 109 24.53 -50.63 8.62
CA LYS A 109 24.35 -50.08 7.25
C LYS A 109 24.89 -48.66 7.02
N LEU A 110 25.58 -48.06 7.99
CA LEU A 110 26.19 -46.73 7.85
C LEU A 110 27.69 -46.88 8.08
N GLU A 111 28.50 -46.33 7.19
CA GLU A 111 29.95 -46.30 7.37
C GLU A 111 30.27 -45.46 8.62
N ALA A 112 31.40 -45.70 9.29
CA ALA A 112 31.74 -45.02 10.55
C ALA A 112 31.67 -43.49 10.44
N LEU A 113 31.94 -42.94 9.26
CA LEU A 113 31.86 -41.53 8.93
C LEU A 113 30.43 -40.98 8.94
N ASP A 114 29.43 -41.78 8.55
CA ASP A 114 28.04 -41.32 8.43
C ASP A 114 27.38 -41.16 9.80
N ARG A 115 27.77 -41.98 10.78
CA ARG A 115 27.28 -41.87 12.17
C ARG A 115 27.76 -40.58 12.82
N ASP A 116 29.02 -40.26 12.60
CA ASP A 116 29.69 -39.04 13.05
C ASP A 116 29.06 -37.76 12.46
N LEU A 117 28.54 -37.84 11.22
CA LEU A 117 27.86 -36.74 10.54
C LEU A 117 26.40 -36.57 10.96
N LEU A 118 25.73 -37.66 11.34
CA LEU A 118 24.36 -37.65 11.86
C LEU A 118 24.28 -36.95 13.23
N GLU A 119 25.24 -37.20 14.13
CA GLU A 119 25.31 -36.54 15.45
C GLU A 119 25.58 -35.03 15.35
N TYR A 120 26.24 -34.59 14.28
CA TYR A 120 26.61 -33.19 14.05
C TYR A 120 25.49 -32.36 13.36
N SER A 121 24.43 -33.02 12.89
CA SER A 121 23.42 -32.42 12.02
C SER A 121 22.44 -31.45 12.71
N SER A 122 22.21 -31.58 14.02
CA SER A 122 21.27 -30.72 14.77
C SER A 122 21.84 -29.34 15.07
N ALA A 123 23.17 -29.20 15.14
CA ALA A 123 23.85 -27.95 15.48
C ALA A 123 24.15 -27.06 14.26
N SER A 124 24.01 -27.60 13.04
CA SER A 124 24.44 -26.96 11.79
C SER A 124 23.32 -26.25 11.03
N LEU A 125 22.05 -26.43 11.42
CA LEU A 125 20.93 -25.77 10.78
C LEU A 125 20.66 -24.39 11.40
N ALA A 126 20.92 -23.34 10.61
CA ALA A 126 20.36 -22.02 10.90
C ALA A 126 18.83 -22.11 10.77
N THR A 127 18.12 -21.90 11.86
CA THR A 127 16.66 -21.91 11.86
C THR A 127 16.14 -20.64 12.50
N PHE A 128 15.03 -20.13 11.95
CA PHE A 128 14.18 -19.17 12.65
C PHE A 128 13.21 -19.87 13.62
N GLY A 129 13.28 -21.19 13.72
CA GLY A 129 12.56 -21.96 14.71
C GLY A 129 13.16 -21.73 16.10
N HIS A 130 12.30 -21.60 17.09
CA HIS A 130 12.70 -21.52 18.50
C HIS A 130 13.46 -22.75 19.01
N ASP A 131 13.54 -23.82 18.21
CA ASP A 131 14.12 -25.09 18.61
C ASP A 131 14.85 -25.82 17.46
N ALA A 132 16.07 -25.37 17.15
CA ALA A 132 16.98 -26.06 16.22
C ALA A 132 17.21 -27.54 16.61
N THR A 133 17.15 -27.83 17.91
CA THR A 133 17.25 -29.19 18.45
C THR A 133 16.05 -30.03 18.05
N ALA A 134 14.83 -29.51 18.18
CA ALA A 134 13.62 -30.19 17.71
C ALA A 134 13.66 -30.44 16.21
N LEU A 135 14.04 -29.44 15.39
CA LEU A 135 14.17 -29.64 13.94
C LEU A 135 15.21 -30.72 13.61
N GLY A 136 16.41 -30.65 14.21
CA GLY A 136 17.45 -31.65 14.03
C GLY A 136 16.96 -33.06 14.40
N ASN A 137 16.26 -33.19 15.53
CA ASN A 137 15.66 -34.45 15.97
C ASN A 137 14.61 -34.98 14.98
N ILE A 138 13.75 -34.11 14.44
CA ILE A 138 12.75 -34.48 13.41
C ILE A 138 13.46 -35.03 12.16
N LEU A 139 14.48 -34.32 11.66
CA LEU A 139 15.21 -34.68 10.45
C LEU A 139 15.97 -36.01 10.62
N VAL A 140 16.63 -36.21 11.76
CA VAL A 140 17.29 -37.48 12.10
C VAL A 140 16.28 -38.61 12.21
N ARG A 141 15.12 -38.41 12.87
CA ARG A 141 14.05 -39.40 12.92
C ARG A 141 13.56 -39.78 11.53
N MET A 142 13.36 -38.81 10.63
CA MET A 142 12.91 -39.05 9.26
C MET A 142 13.95 -39.80 8.41
N ALA A 143 15.24 -39.46 8.58
CA ALA A 143 16.35 -40.16 7.95
C ALA A 143 16.41 -41.63 8.40
N LEU A 144 16.26 -41.88 9.71
CA LEU A 144 16.30 -43.23 10.30
C LEU A 144 15.04 -44.07 10.00
N GLN A 145 13.90 -43.44 9.72
CA GLN A 145 12.64 -44.11 9.33
C GLN A 145 12.57 -44.53 7.85
N GLY A 146 13.71 -44.54 7.15
CA GLY A 146 13.86 -45.13 5.82
C GLY A 146 13.68 -44.16 4.65
N SER A 147 13.73 -42.84 4.88
CA SER A 147 13.76 -41.87 3.77
C SER A 147 15.18 -41.72 3.22
N ALA A 148 15.46 -42.37 2.08
CA ALA A 148 16.76 -42.26 1.42
C ALA A 148 17.11 -40.81 1.04
N ALA A 149 16.12 -40.04 0.54
CA ALA A 149 16.29 -38.64 0.18
C ALA A 149 16.69 -37.75 1.37
N VAL A 150 15.98 -37.86 2.51
CA VAL A 150 16.29 -37.07 3.72
C VAL A 150 17.65 -37.46 4.29
N LEU A 151 17.95 -38.77 4.37
CA LEU A 151 19.23 -39.26 4.87
C LEU A 151 20.41 -38.75 4.02
N GLN A 152 20.32 -38.85 2.69
CA GLN A 152 21.37 -38.42 1.79
C GLN A 152 21.56 -36.90 1.81
N ALA A 153 20.47 -36.13 1.87
CA ALA A 153 20.54 -34.67 1.99
C ALA A 153 21.14 -34.23 3.34
N LEU A 154 20.80 -34.93 4.43
CA LEU A 154 21.34 -34.65 5.76
C LEU A 154 22.84 -34.92 5.83
N LEU A 155 23.28 -36.07 5.29
CA LEU A 155 24.69 -36.41 5.22
C LEU A 155 25.47 -35.44 4.32
N ALA A 156 24.90 -35.03 3.19
CA ALA A 156 25.50 -34.01 2.32
C ALA A 156 25.71 -32.70 3.08
N PHE A 157 24.67 -32.20 3.77
CA PHE A 157 24.70 -30.96 4.54
C PHE A 157 25.71 -31.03 5.70
N SER A 158 25.67 -32.09 6.49
CA SER A 158 26.63 -32.29 7.57
C SER A 158 28.08 -32.38 7.06
N SER A 159 28.30 -33.04 5.92
CA SER A 159 29.62 -33.18 5.30
C SER A 159 30.16 -31.80 4.88
N LEU A 160 29.32 -30.99 4.22
CA LEU A 160 29.66 -29.62 3.84
C LEU A 160 30.00 -28.76 5.06
N HIS A 161 29.17 -28.81 6.11
CA HIS A 161 29.38 -27.97 7.29
C HIS A 161 30.61 -28.40 8.11
N ARG A 162 30.93 -29.69 8.17
CA ARG A 162 32.06 -30.20 8.96
C ARG A 162 33.39 -30.13 8.22
N TYR A 163 33.40 -30.34 6.90
CA TYR A 163 34.62 -30.53 6.11
C TYR A 163 34.76 -29.54 4.93
N GLY A 164 33.80 -28.64 4.73
CA GLY A 164 33.73 -27.78 3.56
C GLY A 164 33.28 -28.54 2.29
N LEU A 165 33.31 -27.86 1.14
CA LEU A 165 32.87 -28.45 -0.13
C LEU A 165 33.86 -29.52 -0.63
N GLN A 166 33.49 -30.79 -0.53
CA GLN A 166 34.26 -31.95 -0.98
C GLN A 166 33.47 -32.82 -1.97
N SER A 167 34.14 -33.72 -2.69
CA SER A 167 33.49 -34.63 -3.65
C SER A 167 32.39 -35.47 -3.01
N GLN A 168 32.61 -35.96 -1.78
CA GLN A 168 31.65 -36.75 -1.03
C GLN A 168 30.34 -35.98 -0.75
N ALA A 169 30.44 -34.70 -0.39
CA ALA A 169 29.28 -33.86 -0.12
C ALA A 169 28.41 -33.68 -1.39
N LEU A 170 29.05 -33.54 -2.56
CA LEU A 170 28.38 -33.45 -3.86
C LEU A 170 27.77 -34.77 -4.30
N GLU A 171 28.45 -35.90 -4.10
CA GLU A 171 27.92 -37.23 -4.40
C GLU A 171 26.65 -37.53 -3.59
N LEU A 172 26.66 -37.19 -2.30
CA LEU A 172 25.50 -37.32 -1.42
C LEU A 172 24.35 -36.41 -1.85
N LYS A 173 24.64 -35.17 -2.28
CA LYS A 173 23.64 -34.25 -2.87
C LYS A 173 22.99 -34.86 -4.12
N ILE A 174 23.79 -35.40 -5.05
CA ILE A 174 23.30 -36.04 -6.28
C ILE A 174 22.44 -37.27 -5.94
N ALA A 175 22.86 -38.07 -4.96
CA ALA A 175 22.10 -39.22 -4.51
C ALA A 175 20.73 -38.81 -3.94
N ALA A 176 20.68 -37.74 -3.13
CA ALA A 176 19.44 -37.20 -2.57
C ALA A 176 18.46 -36.75 -3.66
N LEU A 177 18.95 -36.02 -4.69
CA LEU A 177 18.18 -35.62 -5.87
C LEU A 177 17.61 -36.83 -6.63
N GLY A 178 18.43 -37.86 -6.83
CA GLY A 178 17.99 -39.09 -7.49
C GLY A 178 16.90 -39.83 -6.70
N SER A 179 16.96 -39.78 -5.36
CA SER A 179 15.94 -40.35 -4.48
C SER A 179 14.63 -39.55 -4.51
N LEU A 180 14.69 -38.22 -4.57
CA LEU A 180 13.51 -37.35 -4.72
C LEU A 180 12.79 -37.59 -6.06
N ALA A 181 13.53 -37.66 -7.16
CA ALA A 181 12.97 -37.90 -8.50
C ALA A 181 12.25 -39.25 -8.63
N LYS A 182 12.68 -40.27 -7.87
CA LYS A 182 12.00 -41.57 -7.81
C LYS A 182 10.70 -41.53 -6.99
N GLY A 183 10.62 -40.63 -6.00
CA GLY A 183 9.45 -40.46 -5.14
C GLY A 183 8.32 -39.64 -5.74
N SER A 184 8.61 -38.79 -6.74
CA SER A 184 7.65 -37.88 -7.39
C SER A 184 6.79 -38.53 -8.50
N ALA A 185 6.95 -39.83 -8.77
CA ALA A 185 6.25 -40.54 -9.85
C ALA A 185 4.85 -41.08 -9.44
N ALA A 186 4.40 -40.86 -8.21
CA ALA A 186 3.10 -41.35 -7.72
C ALA A 186 1.99 -40.29 -7.90
N PRO A 187 0.79 -40.67 -8.38
CA PRO A 187 -0.29 -39.73 -8.75
C PRO A 187 -0.98 -39.02 -7.57
N SER A 188 -0.68 -39.38 -6.32
CA SER A 188 -1.01 -38.59 -5.13
C SER A 188 0.04 -38.84 -4.04
N LEU A 189 0.62 -37.78 -3.49
CA LEU A 189 1.60 -37.87 -2.41
C LEU A 189 0.85 -38.06 -1.08
N CYS A 190 1.13 -39.16 -0.37
CA CYS A 190 0.63 -39.30 0.99
C CYS A 190 1.40 -38.37 1.94
N ALA A 191 0.74 -37.97 3.03
CA ALA A 191 1.28 -37.04 4.04
C ALA A 191 2.73 -37.33 4.49
N LYS A 192 3.08 -38.61 4.72
CA LYS A 192 4.44 -39.02 5.09
C LYS A 192 5.46 -38.71 3.99
N THR A 193 5.11 -38.98 2.74
CA THR A 193 5.97 -38.72 1.59
C THR A 193 6.11 -37.21 1.33
N THR A 194 5.04 -36.43 1.52
CA THR A 194 5.08 -34.96 1.45
C THR A 194 6.05 -34.38 2.47
N MET A 195 5.96 -34.78 3.74
CA MET A 195 6.90 -34.31 4.78
C MET A 195 8.35 -34.64 4.44
N GLN A 196 8.61 -35.85 3.93
CA GLN A 196 9.97 -36.26 3.52
C GLN A 196 10.51 -35.44 2.35
N HIS A 197 9.67 -35.08 1.38
CA HIS A 197 10.05 -34.21 0.27
C HIS A 197 10.37 -32.80 0.76
N ILE A 198 9.57 -32.26 1.68
CA ILE A 198 9.83 -30.96 2.32
C ILE A 198 11.17 -30.99 3.05
N ALA A 199 11.37 -31.95 3.96
CA ALA A 199 12.61 -32.08 4.75
C ALA A 199 13.87 -32.21 3.88
N ALA A 200 13.83 -33.03 2.82
CA ALA A 200 14.96 -33.18 1.91
C ALA A 200 15.21 -31.90 1.08
N GLY A 201 14.16 -31.24 0.61
CA GLY A 201 14.27 -29.95 -0.09
C GLY A 201 14.84 -28.84 0.80
N MET A 202 14.45 -28.80 2.08
CA MET A 202 15.02 -27.89 3.09
C MET A 202 16.52 -28.12 3.27
N LEU A 203 16.96 -29.37 3.44
CA LEU A 203 18.37 -29.72 3.63
C LEU A 203 19.22 -29.38 2.39
N LEU A 204 18.71 -29.66 1.20
CA LEU A 204 19.38 -29.31 -0.06
C LEU A 204 19.42 -27.79 -0.29
N CYS A 205 18.38 -27.07 0.12
CA CYS A 205 18.40 -25.61 0.16
C CYS A 205 19.50 -25.12 1.10
N SER A 206 19.54 -25.59 2.35
CA SER A 206 20.59 -25.22 3.31
C SER A 206 22.00 -25.55 2.82
N PHE A 207 22.18 -26.69 2.15
CA PHE A 207 23.44 -27.10 1.52
C PHE A 207 23.93 -26.08 0.49
N GLU A 208 23.04 -25.58 -0.36
CA GLU A 208 23.40 -24.55 -1.35
C GLU A 208 23.71 -23.20 -0.70
N VAL A 209 22.98 -22.81 0.34
CA VAL A 209 23.22 -21.54 1.05
C VAL A 209 24.58 -21.56 1.81
N HIS A 210 25.08 -22.75 2.17
CA HIS A 210 26.36 -22.92 2.88
C HIS A 210 27.60 -23.04 1.96
N GLN A 211 27.46 -23.01 0.63
CA GLN A 211 28.60 -23.01 -0.30
C GLN A 211 29.17 -21.60 -0.53
N SER A 212 30.48 -21.51 -0.80
CA SER A 212 31.17 -20.23 -1.04
C SER A 212 30.67 -19.53 -2.31
N SER A 213 30.36 -18.25 -2.15
CA SER A 213 29.25 -17.58 -2.82
C SER A 213 29.63 -16.83 -4.09
N TYR A 214 29.81 -17.52 -5.23
CA TYR A 214 29.85 -16.82 -6.54
C TYR A 214 29.19 -17.58 -7.72
N THR A 215 28.64 -18.78 -7.52
CA THR A 215 28.33 -19.68 -8.66
C THR A 215 26.91 -20.24 -8.75
N SER A 216 26.06 -20.14 -7.73
CA SER A 216 24.79 -20.90 -7.71
C SER A 216 23.63 -20.16 -7.05
N ASP A 217 22.65 -19.76 -7.86
CA ASP A 217 21.28 -19.41 -7.47
C ASP A 217 20.42 -20.65 -7.17
N GLN A 218 21.03 -21.84 -7.09
CA GLN A 218 20.27 -23.08 -7.13
C GLN A 218 19.44 -23.35 -5.88
N TRP A 219 19.81 -22.76 -4.74
CA TRP A 219 19.07 -22.87 -3.48
C TRP A 219 17.58 -22.49 -3.66
N MET A 220 17.29 -21.55 -4.56
CA MET A 220 15.94 -21.08 -4.88
C MET A 220 15.08 -22.14 -5.56
N PHE A 221 15.67 -23.02 -6.38
CA PHE A 221 14.93 -24.13 -7.00
C PHE A 221 14.46 -25.13 -5.94
N TYR A 222 15.26 -25.36 -4.89
CA TYR A 222 14.87 -26.26 -3.80
C TYR A 222 13.71 -25.68 -2.99
N LEU A 223 13.77 -24.38 -2.66
CA LEU A 223 12.68 -23.69 -1.99
C LEU A 223 11.39 -23.63 -2.84
N GLY A 224 11.51 -23.30 -4.13
CA GLY A 224 10.38 -23.33 -5.08
C GLY A 224 9.80 -24.73 -5.28
N GLY A 225 10.64 -25.76 -5.30
CA GLY A 225 10.24 -27.17 -5.34
C GLY A 225 9.43 -27.57 -4.10
N VAL A 226 9.87 -27.17 -2.90
CA VAL A 226 9.14 -27.38 -1.65
C VAL A 226 7.76 -26.72 -1.69
N LYS A 227 7.65 -25.47 -2.18
CA LYS A 227 6.35 -24.78 -2.34
C LYS A 227 5.43 -25.49 -3.33
N THR A 228 5.98 -26.02 -4.42
CA THR A 228 5.21 -26.80 -5.41
C THR A 228 4.64 -28.08 -4.80
N VAL A 229 5.44 -28.79 -3.98
CA VAL A 229 5.00 -29.99 -3.25
C VAL A 229 3.91 -29.67 -2.22
N LEU A 230 4.01 -28.53 -1.53
CA LEU A 230 2.98 -28.05 -0.59
C LEU A 230 1.65 -27.77 -1.30
N ASN A 231 1.69 -27.07 -2.45
CA ASN A 231 0.49 -26.76 -3.23
C ASN A 231 -0.21 -28.01 -3.81
N ALA A 232 0.56 -29.05 -4.12
CA ALA A 232 0.04 -30.30 -4.68
C ALA A 232 -0.55 -31.25 -3.60
N SER A 233 -0.43 -30.92 -2.32
CA SER A 233 -0.87 -31.78 -1.20
C SER A 233 -2.23 -31.34 -0.63
N CYS A 234 -3.09 -32.29 -0.21
CA CYS A 234 -4.39 -31.99 0.38
C CYS A 234 -4.24 -31.36 1.79
N THR A 235 -4.80 -30.16 1.97
CA THR A 235 -4.70 -29.34 3.20
C THR A 235 -5.27 -30.04 4.44
N GLU A 236 -6.36 -30.78 4.31
CA GLU A 236 -6.98 -31.54 5.41
C GLU A 236 -6.08 -32.65 5.96
N THR A 237 -5.23 -33.26 5.12
CA THR A 237 -4.33 -34.34 5.53
C THR A 237 -3.07 -33.82 6.22
N LEU A 238 -2.65 -32.58 5.92
CA LEU A 238 -1.48 -31.93 6.52
C LEU A 238 -1.77 -31.42 7.93
N CYS A 239 -2.97 -30.92 8.20
CA CYS A 239 -3.39 -30.48 9.54
C CYS A 239 -3.46 -31.63 10.57
N GLN A 240 -3.57 -32.88 10.12
CA GLN A 240 -3.60 -34.07 10.98
C GLN A 240 -2.20 -34.52 11.46
N LEU A 241 -1.11 -33.97 10.92
CA LEU A 241 0.27 -34.44 11.16
C LEU A 241 0.96 -33.84 12.39
N GLY A 242 0.27 -32.99 13.17
CA GLY A 242 0.74 -32.53 14.47
C GLY A 242 1.92 -31.56 14.45
N SER A 243 2.67 -31.50 15.56
CA SER A 243 3.71 -30.50 15.85
C SER A 243 4.96 -30.58 14.96
N ASP A 244 5.29 -31.74 14.41
CA ASP A 244 6.50 -31.93 13.61
C ASP A 244 6.40 -31.24 12.24
N MET A 245 5.21 -31.22 11.63
CA MET A 245 4.96 -30.53 10.36
C MET A 245 5.01 -29.00 10.53
N ALA A 246 4.52 -28.49 11.65
CA ALA A 246 4.57 -27.06 11.99
C ALA A 246 6.01 -26.52 12.00
N VAL A 247 6.97 -27.27 12.58
CA VAL A 247 8.39 -26.88 12.63
C VAL A 247 9.00 -26.79 11.22
N LEU A 248 8.62 -27.70 10.32
CA LEU A 248 9.07 -27.67 8.92
C LEU A 248 8.45 -26.48 8.15
N LEU A 249 7.15 -26.22 8.35
CA LEU A 249 6.45 -25.10 7.73
C LEU A 249 6.98 -23.73 8.21
N ASP A 250 7.28 -23.60 9.50
CA ASP A 250 7.88 -22.39 10.07
C ASP A 250 9.24 -22.07 9.41
N TRP A 251 10.06 -23.11 9.15
CA TRP A 251 11.30 -22.94 8.39
C TRP A 251 11.04 -22.48 6.96
N VAL A 252 10.10 -23.12 6.25
CA VAL A 252 9.77 -22.77 4.86
C VAL A 252 9.25 -21.34 4.75
N HIS A 253 8.36 -20.93 5.64
CA HIS A 253 7.82 -19.57 5.66
C HIS A 253 8.92 -18.54 5.91
N TYR A 254 9.81 -18.78 6.88
CA TYR A 254 10.94 -17.88 7.13
C TYR A 254 11.86 -17.73 5.92
N HIS A 255 12.31 -18.85 5.35
CA HIS A 255 13.23 -18.82 4.21
C HIS A 255 12.58 -18.29 2.93
N ASP A 256 11.27 -18.43 2.76
CA ASP A 256 10.51 -17.77 1.70
C ASP A 256 10.48 -16.24 1.84
N VAL A 257 10.21 -15.73 3.05
CA VAL A 257 10.24 -14.27 3.32
C VAL A 257 11.65 -13.71 3.09
N LEU A 258 12.69 -14.40 3.55
CA LEU A 258 14.07 -14.01 3.30
C LEU A 258 14.47 -14.12 1.83
N ALA A 259 13.98 -15.13 1.12
CA ALA A 259 14.23 -15.27 -0.31
C ALA A 259 13.64 -14.11 -1.10
N ARG A 260 12.43 -13.66 -0.75
CA ARG A 260 11.83 -12.45 -1.31
C ARG A 260 12.65 -11.21 -0.98
N PHE A 261 13.08 -11.05 0.28
CA PHE A 261 14.01 -9.98 0.68
C PHE A 261 15.27 -9.97 -0.18
N SER A 262 15.88 -11.13 -0.45
CA SER A 262 17.10 -11.19 -1.25
C SER A 262 16.89 -11.00 -2.74
N LEU A 263 15.81 -11.50 -3.33
CA LEU A 263 15.50 -11.29 -4.75
C LEU A 263 15.43 -9.81 -5.13
N LEU A 264 14.92 -8.98 -4.21
CA LEU A 264 14.80 -7.53 -4.39
C LEU A 264 16.10 -6.82 -4.72
N HIS A 265 17.19 -7.33 -4.18
CA HIS A 265 18.47 -6.66 -4.26
C HIS A 265 19.41 -7.31 -5.30
N TRP A 266 18.93 -8.33 -6.06
CA TRP A 266 19.81 -9.24 -6.83
C TRP A 266 19.37 -9.88 -8.14
N LYS A 267 18.29 -9.47 -8.79
CA LYS A 267 17.84 -10.11 -10.05
C LYS A 267 18.98 -10.36 -11.05
N ARG A 268 19.30 -11.63 -11.28
CA ARG A 268 20.08 -12.15 -12.42
C ARG A 268 19.08 -12.53 -13.52
N GLU A 269 19.38 -12.28 -14.79
CA GLU A 269 18.52 -12.75 -15.90
C GLU A 269 18.48 -14.29 -15.91
N GLY A 270 17.28 -14.88 -15.92
CA GLY A 270 17.06 -16.33 -16.01
C GLY A 270 16.73 -17.07 -14.70
N VAL A 271 16.67 -16.38 -13.55
CA VAL A 271 16.22 -16.99 -12.28
C VAL A 271 14.69 -17.16 -12.31
N PRO A 272 14.13 -18.34 -11.99
CA PRO A 272 12.68 -18.55 -11.98
C PRO A 272 12.00 -17.68 -10.93
N GLU A 273 10.81 -17.18 -11.25
CA GLU A 273 9.94 -16.57 -10.24
C GLU A 273 9.52 -17.62 -9.23
N LEU A 274 9.70 -17.33 -7.92
CA LEU A 274 9.16 -18.20 -6.88
C LEU A 274 7.62 -18.21 -7.04
N PRO A 275 6.97 -19.39 -7.01
CA PRO A 275 5.52 -19.48 -7.10
C PRO A 275 4.85 -18.57 -6.06
N SER A 276 3.97 -17.69 -6.53
CA SER A 276 3.18 -16.77 -5.71
C SER A 276 2.00 -17.53 -5.08
N THR A 277 2.28 -18.42 -4.12
CA THR A 277 1.21 -19.13 -3.39
C THR A 277 1.23 -18.84 -1.89
N PRO A 278 0.05 -18.93 -1.24
CA PRO A 278 -0.17 -18.45 0.12
C PRO A 278 0.33 -19.48 1.13
N THR A 279 1.65 -19.58 1.28
CA THR A 279 2.27 -20.27 2.43
C THR A 279 1.78 -19.64 3.75
N ASP A 280 1.37 -18.37 3.71
CA ASP A 280 0.80 -17.61 4.81
C ASP A 280 -0.53 -18.19 5.34
N LEU A 281 -1.41 -18.70 4.47
CA LEU A 281 -2.69 -19.30 4.90
C LEU A 281 -2.47 -20.62 5.64
N LEU A 282 -1.58 -21.47 5.14
CA LEU A 282 -1.25 -22.76 5.77
C LEU A 282 -0.47 -22.58 7.08
N CYS A 283 0.49 -21.64 7.11
CA CYS A 283 1.24 -21.34 8.33
C CYS A 283 0.38 -20.66 9.40
N SER A 284 -0.58 -19.80 9.01
CA SER A 284 -1.50 -19.16 9.97
C SER A 284 -2.37 -20.14 10.77
N GLN A 285 -2.57 -21.37 10.26
CA GLN A 285 -3.40 -22.40 10.89
C GLN A 285 -2.60 -23.38 11.77
N VAL A 286 -1.29 -23.52 11.56
CA VAL A 286 -0.48 -24.63 12.13
C VAL A 286 0.86 -24.17 12.74
N SER A 287 1.24 -22.89 12.65
CA SER A 287 2.56 -22.41 13.12
C SER A 287 2.78 -22.59 14.64
N ASN A 288 4.00 -22.96 15.01
CA ASN A 288 4.45 -23.04 16.41
C ASN A 288 5.25 -21.80 16.84
N LEU A 289 5.39 -20.79 15.96
CA LEU A 289 6.10 -19.56 16.28
C LEU A 289 5.30 -18.73 17.31
N PRO A 290 5.98 -18.09 18.28
CA PRO A 290 5.33 -17.11 19.14
C PRO A 290 4.62 -16.04 18.31
N PRO A 291 3.38 -15.63 18.69
CA PRO A 291 2.57 -14.71 17.89
C PRO A 291 3.28 -13.42 17.45
N PRO A 292 4.14 -12.78 18.27
CA PRO A 292 4.86 -11.58 17.84
C PRO A 292 5.86 -11.84 16.70
N ILE A 293 6.51 -13.01 16.69
CA ILE A 293 7.55 -13.37 15.72
C ILE A 293 6.91 -13.75 14.38
N PHE A 294 5.84 -14.53 14.41
CA PHE A 294 5.03 -14.79 13.22
C PHE A 294 4.46 -13.49 12.63
N SER A 295 3.97 -12.58 13.48
CA SER A 295 3.47 -11.28 13.04
C SER A 295 4.55 -10.40 12.42
N MET A 296 5.77 -10.44 12.95
CA MET A 296 6.92 -9.72 12.37
C MET A 296 7.31 -10.27 11.00
N LEU A 297 7.33 -11.59 10.81
CA LEU A 297 7.62 -12.19 9.50
C LEU A 297 6.55 -11.85 8.46
N ASN A 298 5.27 -11.88 8.83
CA ASN A 298 4.18 -11.48 7.95
C ASN A 298 4.25 -9.99 7.57
N LEU A 299 4.72 -9.13 8.47
CA LEU A 299 4.94 -7.73 8.14
C LEU A 299 6.16 -7.55 7.24
N LEU A 300 7.27 -8.25 7.50
CA LEU A 300 8.44 -8.24 6.62
C LEU A 300 8.11 -8.77 5.21
N SER A 301 7.32 -9.84 5.12
CA SER A 301 6.72 -10.38 3.89
C SER A 301 6.03 -9.27 3.08
N GLN A 302 5.11 -8.54 3.72
CA GLN A 302 4.40 -7.41 3.09
C GLN A 302 5.34 -6.26 2.69
N VAL A 303 6.38 -5.98 3.46
CA VAL A 303 7.42 -5.00 3.07
C VAL A 303 8.16 -5.49 1.82
N CYS A 304 8.55 -6.77 1.77
CA CYS A 304 9.23 -7.33 0.60
C CYS A 304 8.35 -7.30 -0.65
N ASP A 305 7.07 -7.61 -0.53
CA ASP A 305 6.10 -7.55 -1.63
C ASP A 305 5.91 -6.09 -2.12
N ALA A 306 5.89 -5.14 -1.19
CA ALA A 306 5.82 -3.71 -1.49
C ALA A 306 7.06 -3.22 -2.26
N VAL A 307 8.25 -3.71 -1.93
CA VAL A 307 9.47 -3.38 -2.68
C VAL A 307 9.52 -4.14 -4.02
N SER A 308 8.98 -5.37 -4.10
CA SER A 308 9.14 -6.29 -5.26
C SER A 308 8.25 -5.93 -6.43
N SER A 309 7.08 -5.36 -6.12
CA SER A 309 6.15 -4.78 -7.09
C SER A 309 6.76 -3.62 -7.90
N GLY A 310 8.02 -3.23 -7.64
CA GLY A 310 8.76 -2.36 -8.54
C GLY A 310 8.18 -0.95 -8.61
N ALA A 311 7.65 -0.45 -7.49
CA ALA A 311 7.41 0.98 -7.32
C ALA A 311 8.75 1.72 -7.18
N ILE A 312 9.56 1.72 -8.25
CA ILE A 312 10.38 2.89 -8.56
C ILE A 312 9.37 4.04 -8.61
N PRO A 313 9.60 5.14 -7.87
CA PRO A 313 8.63 6.20 -7.79
C PRO A 313 8.31 6.67 -9.22
N PRO A 314 7.04 6.67 -9.68
CA PRO A 314 6.71 7.52 -10.80
C PRO A 314 7.17 8.94 -10.40
N GLU A 315 7.79 9.68 -11.32
CA GLU A 315 8.58 10.90 -11.05
C GLU A 315 7.76 12.12 -10.55
N THR A 316 6.69 11.88 -9.79
CA THR A 316 5.51 12.72 -9.61
C THR A 316 4.91 12.50 -8.22
N SER A 317 4.59 13.58 -7.49
CA SER A 317 4.39 13.59 -6.03
C SER A 317 3.17 12.84 -5.46
N ASP A 318 2.17 12.41 -6.25
CA ASP A 318 0.89 11.90 -5.70
C ASP A 318 0.84 10.37 -5.49
N ASN A 319 1.42 9.56 -6.38
CA ASN A 319 1.61 8.11 -6.10
C ASN A 319 2.62 7.87 -4.97
N MET A 320 3.40 8.90 -4.64
CA MET A 320 4.26 8.87 -3.48
C MET A 320 3.47 8.96 -2.18
N ASP A 321 2.34 9.67 -2.13
CA ASP A 321 1.57 9.89 -0.89
C ASP A 321 0.68 8.70 -0.53
N ASP A 322 0.07 7.99 -1.49
CA ASP A 322 -0.68 6.74 -1.22
C ASP A 322 0.26 5.58 -0.88
N TYR A 323 1.35 5.49 -1.63
CA TYR A 323 2.40 4.55 -1.30
C TYR A 323 2.98 4.86 0.07
N LYS A 324 3.25 6.14 0.38
CA LYS A 324 3.65 6.58 1.72
C LYS A 324 2.59 6.30 2.78
N CYS A 325 1.30 6.44 2.51
CA CYS A 325 0.23 6.09 3.44
C CYS A 325 0.20 4.57 3.73
N PHE A 326 0.31 3.73 2.69
CA PHE A 326 0.46 2.29 2.86
C PHE A 326 1.71 1.95 3.68
N LEU A 327 2.83 2.63 3.41
CA LEU A 327 4.07 2.48 4.16
C LEU A 327 3.96 3.00 5.61
N GLU A 328 3.19 4.06 5.86
CA GLU A 328 2.86 4.59 7.19
C GLU A 328 1.95 3.63 7.98
N VAL A 329 1.01 2.95 7.31
CA VAL A 329 0.20 1.89 7.90
C VAL A 329 1.06 0.68 8.25
N LEU A 330 1.98 0.27 7.37
CA LEU A 330 2.94 -0.79 7.68
C LEU A 330 3.83 -0.39 8.87
N ASP A 331 4.39 0.82 8.86
CA ASP A 331 5.19 1.37 9.95
C ASP A 331 4.41 1.43 11.28
N TRP A 332 3.14 1.85 11.26
CA TRP A 332 2.26 1.83 12.43
C TRP A 332 2.01 0.41 12.94
N ARG A 333 1.72 -0.54 12.04
CA ARG A 333 1.47 -1.96 12.40
C ARG A 333 2.71 -2.58 13.03
N ILE A 334 3.90 -2.31 12.47
CA ILE A 334 5.17 -2.79 13.02
C ILE A 334 5.39 -2.21 14.42
N ARG A 335 5.17 -0.90 14.64
CA ARG A 335 5.33 -0.25 15.95
C ARG A 335 4.33 -0.72 17.01
N ARG A 336 3.10 -1.07 16.61
CA ARG A 336 2.02 -1.50 17.52
C ARG A 336 2.07 -2.97 17.92
N LEU A 337 3.00 -3.75 17.40
CA LEU A 337 3.21 -5.12 17.86
C LEU A 337 3.48 -5.13 19.36
N SER A 338 2.68 -5.90 20.10
CA SER A 338 2.80 -6.07 21.55
C SER A 338 4.07 -6.86 21.89
N ILE A 339 5.20 -6.16 21.97
CA ILE A 339 6.48 -6.67 22.47
C ILE A 339 6.61 -6.22 23.93
N PRO A 340 6.99 -7.09 24.87
CA PRO A 340 7.24 -6.72 26.26
C PRO A 340 8.19 -5.52 26.32
N LYS A 341 7.73 -4.42 26.94
CA LYS A 341 8.56 -3.22 27.12
C LYS A 341 9.61 -3.52 28.18
N VAL A 342 10.87 -3.30 27.83
CA VAL A 342 11.95 -3.24 28.82
C VAL A 342 11.81 -1.89 29.53
N PRO A 343 11.80 -1.83 30.87
CA PRO A 343 11.76 -0.57 31.60
C PRO A 343 12.91 0.34 31.17
N ASP A 344 12.62 1.63 30.98
CA ASP A 344 13.63 2.67 30.81
C ASP A 344 14.28 2.94 32.18
N ASP A 345 15.16 2.05 32.64
CA ASP A 345 16.16 2.27 33.71
C ASP A 345 17.11 1.06 33.77
N ASP A 346 18.28 1.25 34.41
CA ASP A 346 19.43 0.33 34.58
C ASP A 346 19.11 -1.03 35.28
N ASP A 347 18.06 -1.74 34.89
CA ASP A 347 17.73 -3.08 35.40
C ASP A 347 18.39 -4.17 34.51
N PRO A 348 19.32 -4.98 35.03
CA PRO A 348 20.15 -5.89 34.23
C PRO A 348 19.41 -7.17 33.80
N VAL A 349 18.09 -7.28 34.00
CA VAL A 349 17.31 -8.49 33.76
C VAL A 349 16.38 -8.33 32.56
N SER A 350 16.92 -7.93 31.41
CA SER A 350 16.18 -8.07 30.14
C SER A 350 16.60 -9.37 29.47
N ASP A 351 15.65 -10.28 29.26
CA ASP A 351 15.85 -11.51 28.49
C ASP A 351 16.32 -11.20 27.06
N ASP A 352 17.39 -11.87 26.61
CA ASP A 352 17.95 -11.74 25.26
C ASP A 352 16.88 -11.99 24.19
N ALA A 353 15.90 -12.88 24.45
CA ALA A 353 14.79 -13.09 23.53
C ALA A 353 13.96 -11.82 23.32
N THR A 354 13.70 -11.05 24.38
CA THR A 354 12.98 -9.77 24.30
C THR A 354 13.82 -8.72 23.58
N LEU A 355 15.13 -8.67 23.82
CA LEU A 355 16.06 -7.77 23.13
C LEU A 355 16.15 -8.09 21.63
N VAL A 356 16.24 -9.37 21.26
CA VAL A 356 16.22 -9.82 19.86
C VAL A 356 14.92 -9.45 19.17
N MET A 357 13.76 -9.59 19.84
CA MET A 357 12.48 -9.19 19.28
C MET A 357 12.39 -7.68 19.04
N GLN A 358 12.89 -6.86 19.97
CA GLN A 358 12.98 -5.41 19.77
C GLN A 358 13.97 -5.05 18.64
N LEU A 359 15.12 -5.71 18.58
CA LEU A 359 16.10 -5.53 17.52
C LEU A 359 15.50 -5.87 16.15
N TYR A 360 14.73 -6.95 16.07
CA TYR A 360 14.03 -7.37 14.85
C TYR A 360 12.98 -6.34 14.42
N GLN A 361 12.16 -5.84 15.35
CA GLN A 361 11.19 -4.78 15.08
C GLN A 361 11.89 -3.52 14.54
N LEU A 362 12.97 -3.07 15.19
CA LEU A 362 13.76 -1.93 14.75
C LEU A 362 14.39 -2.17 13.38
N ALA A 363 14.89 -3.37 13.11
CA ALA A 363 15.44 -3.72 11.81
C ALA A 363 14.39 -3.69 10.69
N VAL A 364 13.17 -4.19 10.92
CA VAL A 364 12.09 -4.08 9.91
C VAL A 364 11.70 -2.61 9.68
N LEU A 365 11.63 -1.79 10.73
CA LEU A 365 11.37 -0.34 10.61
C LEU A 365 12.49 0.38 9.85
N LEU A 366 13.75 0.06 10.14
CA LEU A 366 14.91 0.61 9.45
C LEU A 366 14.93 0.19 7.98
N PHE A 367 14.67 -1.09 7.70
CA PHE A 367 14.58 -1.62 6.34
C PHE A 367 13.47 -0.93 5.55
N LEU A 368 12.25 -0.88 6.10
CA LEU A 368 11.11 -0.17 5.52
C LEU A 368 11.47 1.29 5.21
N ASN A 369 12.01 2.02 6.18
CA ASN A 369 12.35 3.42 6.00
C ASN A 369 13.43 3.64 4.93
N ARG A 370 14.41 2.73 4.84
CA ARG A 370 15.54 2.86 3.92
C ARG A 370 15.23 2.41 2.50
N SER A 371 14.40 1.40 2.33
CA SER A 371 13.90 0.96 1.03
C SER A 371 13.11 2.06 0.32
N PHE A 372 12.61 3.04 1.08
CA PHE A 372 11.78 4.15 0.60
C PHE A 372 12.36 5.53 0.94
N GLU A 373 13.69 5.68 0.90
CA GLU A 373 14.43 6.96 1.02
C GLU A 373 14.05 7.88 2.20
N GLY A 374 13.47 7.36 3.29
CA GLY A 374 13.05 8.19 4.42
C GLY A 374 11.67 8.85 4.25
N LEU A 375 10.82 8.37 3.34
CA LEU A 375 9.47 8.89 3.08
C LEU A 375 8.53 8.85 4.29
N ILE A 376 8.81 7.97 5.25
CA ILE A 376 7.90 7.62 6.35
C ILE A 376 8.38 8.22 7.69
N LEU A 377 9.67 8.10 8.00
CA LEU A 377 10.24 8.57 9.27
C LEU A 377 11.14 9.78 9.09
N GLN A 378 10.88 10.82 9.89
CA GLN A 378 11.77 11.98 10.02
C GLN A 378 13.18 11.53 10.42
N PRO A 379 14.26 12.16 9.91
CA PRO A 379 15.65 11.75 10.16
C PRO A 379 16.00 11.55 11.64
N ILE A 380 15.39 12.35 12.53
CA ILE A 380 15.57 12.28 13.98
C ILE A 380 15.07 10.94 14.56
N ARG A 381 13.90 10.46 14.12
CA ARG A 381 13.33 9.18 14.59
C ARG A 381 14.12 7.99 14.07
N THR A 382 14.57 8.05 12.82
CA THR A 382 15.46 7.03 12.25
C THR A 382 16.76 6.95 13.06
N GLN A 383 17.34 8.10 13.42
CA GLN A 383 18.55 8.12 14.26
C GLN A 383 18.28 7.54 15.66
N GLN A 384 17.15 7.88 16.29
CA GLN A 384 16.74 7.27 17.57
C GLN A 384 16.60 5.75 17.48
N HIS A 385 16.03 5.22 16.39
CA HIS A 385 15.95 3.78 16.16
C HIS A 385 17.33 3.14 15.96
N ILE A 386 18.24 3.80 15.24
CA ILE A 386 19.63 3.35 15.07
C ILE A 386 20.35 3.31 16.41
N ASP A 387 20.29 4.41 17.19
CA ASP A 387 20.97 4.52 18.48
C ASP A 387 20.44 3.46 19.45
N ARG A 388 19.12 3.25 19.48
CA ARG A 388 18.48 2.19 20.27
C ARG A 388 18.90 0.79 19.79
N ALA A 389 19.00 0.56 18.49
CA ALA A 389 19.43 -0.73 17.95
C ALA A 389 20.89 -1.05 18.33
N PHE A 390 21.80 -0.06 18.26
CA PHE A 390 23.18 -0.23 18.72
C PHE A 390 23.28 -0.40 20.25
N ALA A 391 22.44 0.29 21.03
CA ALA A 391 22.36 0.06 22.47
C ALA A 391 21.88 -1.37 22.80
N ILE A 392 20.94 -1.91 22.02
CA ILE A 392 20.51 -3.31 22.13
C ILE A 392 21.65 -4.26 21.74
N LEU A 393 22.33 -4.03 20.61
CA LEU A 393 23.48 -4.85 20.18
C LEU A 393 24.60 -4.89 21.22
N HIS A 394 24.88 -3.76 21.88
CA HIS A 394 25.88 -3.69 22.95
C HIS A 394 25.51 -4.58 24.15
N ARG A 395 24.21 -4.76 24.42
CA ARG A 395 23.70 -5.58 25.54
C ARG A 395 23.50 -7.04 25.18
N LEU A 396 23.29 -7.35 23.90
CA LEU A 396 23.00 -8.70 23.42
C LEU A 396 24.21 -9.62 23.57
N SER A 397 23.99 -10.77 24.21
CA SER A 397 25.03 -11.81 24.31
C SER A 397 25.28 -12.47 22.96
N SER A 398 24.22 -12.80 22.22
CA SER A 398 24.26 -13.35 20.87
C SER A 398 22.96 -13.02 20.13
N CYS A 399 22.99 -13.09 18.80
CA CYS A 399 21.79 -12.96 17.99
C CYS A 399 21.88 -13.92 16.80
N LYS A 400 21.09 -15.01 16.85
CA LYS A 400 21.08 -16.04 15.80
C LYS A 400 20.38 -15.56 14.52
N GLN A 401 19.53 -14.54 14.64
CA GLN A 401 18.82 -13.94 13.54
C GLN A 401 19.74 -12.97 12.81
N GLN A 402 20.09 -13.31 11.57
CA GLN A 402 21.02 -12.52 10.76
C GLN A 402 20.40 -11.25 10.18
N PHE A 403 19.10 -11.26 9.85
CA PHE A 403 18.42 -10.11 9.26
C PHE A 403 18.57 -8.82 10.10
N PRO A 404 18.32 -8.81 11.43
CA PRO A 404 18.48 -7.60 12.22
C PRO A 404 19.92 -7.11 12.34
N ILE A 405 20.88 -8.02 12.49
CA ILE A 405 22.31 -7.67 12.53
C ILE A 405 22.73 -7.04 11.19
N PHE A 406 22.27 -7.61 10.07
CA PHE A 406 22.57 -7.10 8.74
C PHE A 406 22.04 -5.67 8.55
N VAL A 407 20.75 -5.45 8.82
CA VAL A 407 20.13 -4.14 8.63
C VAL A 407 20.76 -3.08 9.53
N VAL A 408 21.01 -3.40 10.81
CA VAL A 408 21.63 -2.46 11.76
C VAL A 408 23.12 -2.25 11.45
N GLY A 409 23.83 -3.29 11.01
CA GLY A 409 25.22 -3.21 10.57
C GLY A 409 25.40 -2.26 9.38
N CYS A 410 24.44 -2.23 8.45
CA CYS A 410 24.42 -1.26 7.35
C CYS A 410 24.31 0.21 7.83
N GLU A 411 23.86 0.44 9.06
CA GLU A 411 23.73 1.76 9.67
C GLU A 411 24.96 2.20 10.48
N ALA A 412 26.00 1.37 10.60
CA ALA A 412 27.20 1.70 11.38
C ALA A 412 28.01 2.86 10.77
N ARG A 413 28.09 3.98 11.49
CA ARG A 413 28.77 5.21 11.05
C ARG A 413 30.12 5.41 11.71
N THR A 414 30.28 4.95 12.95
CA THR A 414 31.53 5.05 13.72
C THR A 414 32.22 3.70 13.83
N ASP A 415 33.50 3.70 14.17
CA ASP A 415 34.25 2.46 14.33
C ASP A 415 33.81 1.69 15.57
N GLU A 416 33.36 2.40 16.60
CA GLU A 416 32.73 1.80 17.78
C GLU A 416 31.47 1.03 17.40
N GLN A 417 30.61 1.60 16.55
CA GLN A 417 29.41 0.92 16.05
C GLN A 417 29.75 -0.32 15.21
N ARG A 418 30.79 -0.24 14.37
CA ARG A 418 31.27 -1.38 13.58
C ARG A 418 31.82 -2.48 14.49
N ALA A 419 32.60 -2.10 15.50
CA ALA A 419 33.14 -3.02 16.49
C ALA A 419 32.02 -3.75 17.25
N VAL A 420 30.94 -3.04 17.65
CA VAL A 420 29.78 -3.65 18.31
C VAL A 420 29.11 -4.72 17.43
N VAL A 421 28.96 -4.48 16.13
CA VAL A 421 28.38 -5.46 15.20
C VAL A 421 29.28 -6.69 15.06
N LEU A 422 30.58 -6.49 14.87
CA LEU A 422 31.56 -7.57 14.77
C LEU A 422 31.66 -8.38 16.07
N ASP A 423 31.54 -7.71 17.21
CA ASP A 423 31.55 -8.31 18.54
C ASP A 423 30.31 -9.18 18.77
N VAL A 424 29.10 -8.72 18.42
CA VAL A 424 27.88 -9.57 18.47
C VAL A 424 27.98 -10.77 17.53
N ILE A 425 28.51 -10.59 16.31
CA ILE A 425 28.74 -11.70 15.37
C ILE A 425 29.73 -12.69 15.98
N SER A 426 30.87 -12.22 16.47
CA SER A 426 31.90 -13.07 17.09
C SER A 426 31.36 -13.82 18.31
N ARG A 427 30.55 -13.17 19.17
CA ARG A 427 29.90 -13.86 20.30
C ARG A 427 28.88 -14.89 19.84
N THR A 428 28.12 -14.61 18.79
CA THR A 428 27.14 -15.54 18.20
C THR A 428 27.83 -16.77 17.62
N GLU A 429 28.97 -16.60 16.96
CA GLU A 429 29.82 -17.68 16.44
C GLU A 429 30.45 -18.51 17.58
N LYS A 430 30.91 -17.86 18.64
CA LYS A 430 31.48 -18.53 19.82
C LYS A 430 30.46 -19.38 20.60
N MET A 431 29.15 -19.13 20.47
CA MET A 431 28.09 -19.91 21.13
C MET A 431 27.84 -21.31 20.52
N GLY A 432 28.74 -21.82 19.67
CA GLY A 432 28.79 -23.23 19.28
C GLY A 432 27.65 -23.73 18.38
N SER A 433 26.76 -22.84 17.93
CA SER A 433 25.63 -23.11 17.00
C SER A 433 25.63 -22.19 15.78
N SER A 434 26.66 -21.37 15.62
CA SER A 434 26.94 -20.57 14.42
C SER A 434 28.44 -20.62 14.17
N ARG A 435 28.83 -20.48 12.91
CA ARG A 435 30.05 -21.03 12.32
C ARG A 435 31.34 -20.60 13.01
N SER A 436 32.34 -21.48 13.02
CA SER A 436 33.75 -21.13 13.30
C SER A 436 34.49 -21.16 11.96
N LEU A 437 34.88 -19.99 11.46
CA LEU A 437 35.62 -19.85 10.21
C LEU A 437 37.13 -19.76 10.46
N ASP A 438 37.82 -20.86 10.19
CA ASP A 438 39.27 -20.86 10.00
C ASP A 438 39.53 -21.19 8.52
N TYR A 439 39.48 -20.17 7.64
CA TYR A 439 39.73 -20.34 6.20
C TYR A 439 40.56 -19.19 5.61
N SER A 440 41.75 -18.98 6.17
CA SER A 440 42.83 -18.34 5.43
C SER A 440 43.31 -19.30 4.31
N ASN A 441 43.22 -18.90 3.02
CA ASN A 441 44.36 -19.01 2.05
C ASN A 441 44.11 -18.92 0.52
N ARG A 442 42.93 -18.84 -0.10
CA ARG A 442 42.89 -18.99 -1.60
C ARG A 442 41.89 -18.15 -2.41
N LEU A 443 42.07 -16.82 -2.48
CA LEU A 443 41.38 -16.00 -3.51
C LEU A 443 42.21 -14.82 -4.05
N SER A 444 43.54 -14.93 -4.09
CA SER A 444 44.43 -13.93 -4.72
C SER A 444 44.72 -14.20 -6.20
N ALA A 445 44.25 -15.31 -6.78
CA ALA A 445 44.67 -15.78 -8.11
C ALA A 445 43.68 -15.51 -9.26
N TRP A 446 42.53 -14.88 -9.01
CA TRP A 446 41.45 -14.78 -10.01
C TRP A 446 41.21 -13.37 -10.58
N LEU A 447 41.86 -12.33 -10.04
CA LEU A 447 41.63 -10.93 -10.40
C LEU A 447 42.36 -10.43 -11.68
N ASP A 448 43.07 -11.27 -12.43
CA ASP A 448 43.90 -10.81 -13.57
C ASP A 448 43.30 -11.02 -14.96
N LEU A 449 42.08 -11.55 -15.09
CA LEU A 449 41.50 -11.86 -16.40
C LEU A 449 40.09 -11.26 -16.54
N HIS A 450 39.98 -10.32 -17.49
CA HIS A 450 38.78 -9.74 -18.11
C HIS A 450 38.41 -8.30 -17.71
N ALA A 451 39.29 -7.38 -18.10
CA ALA A 451 38.89 -6.05 -18.57
C ALA A 451 38.81 -6.05 -20.11
N LYS A 452 37.66 -5.70 -20.70
CA LYS A 452 37.54 -4.86 -21.91
C LYS A 452 36.06 -4.56 -22.29
N PRO A 453 35.75 -3.41 -22.92
CA PRO A 453 34.38 -2.90 -23.10
C PRO A 453 34.01 -2.69 -24.58
N GLU A 454 33.31 -3.63 -25.22
CA GLU A 454 32.73 -3.41 -26.56
C GLU A 454 31.45 -4.26 -26.77
N THR A 455 30.29 -3.81 -26.30
CA THR A 455 28.98 -4.32 -26.79
C THR A 455 27.83 -3.34 -26.52
N ILE A 456 27.94 -2.09 -26.98
CA ILE A 456 26.81 -1.16 -27.04
C ILE A 456 26.42 -0.97 -28.51
N THR A 457 25.88 -2.01 -29.15
CA THR A 457 25.19 -1.85 -30.45
C THR A 457 24.18 -2.95 -30.79
N PHE A 458 23.63 -3.69 -29.82
CA PHE A 458 22.67 -4.77 -30.12
C PHE A 458 21.34 -4.73 -29.34
N ILE A 459 21.14 -3.76 -28.43
CA ILE A 459 19.96 -3.72 -27.53
C ILE A 459 18.87 -2.74 -28.02
N SER A 460 18.96 -2.21 -29.24
CA SER A 460 17.90 -1.32 -29.77
C SER A 460 16.63 -2.04 -30.24
N ASN A 461 16.63 -3.37 -30.40
CA ASN A 461 15.56 -4.08 -31.11
C ASN A 461 14.83 -5.18 -30.31
N MET A 462 14.88 -5.18 -28.98
CA MET A 462 14.12 -6.16 -28.16
C MET A 462 13.42 -5.54 -26.94
N ALA A 463 13.06 -4.25 -27.02
CA ALA A 463 12.24 -3.59 -25.99
C ALA A 463 10.72 -3.68 -26.26
N ASP A 464 10.27 -4.44 -27.27
CA ASP A 464 8.87 -4.43 -27.72
C ASP A 464 8.02 -5.63 -27.26
N THR A 465 8.52 -6.55 -26.41
CA THR A 465 7.73 -7.77 -26.10
C THR A 465 7.82 -8.25 -24.66
N CYS A 466 7.57 -7.40 -23.66
CA CYS A 466 7.21 -7.83 -22.30
C CYS A 466 6.23 -6.83 -21.64
N ASN A 467 4.99 -7.29 -21.44
CA ASN A 467 3.78 -6.64 -20.87
C ASN A 467 3.02 -5.63 -21.75
N SER A 468 2.26 -6.12 -22.74
CA SER A 468 1.39 -5.31 -23.59
C SER A 468 -0.02 -5.12 -22.99
N HIS A 469 -0.17 -4.28 -21.95
CA HIS A 469 -1.45 -3.60 -21.76
C HIS A 469 -1.52 -2.48 -22.82
N PRO A 470 -2.54 -2.45 -23.70
CA PRO A 470 -2.63 -1.41 -24.70
C PRO A 470 -2.89 -0.06 -24.04
N VAL A 471 -2.01 0.90 -24.29
CA VAL A 471 -2.20 2.29 -23.86
C VAL A 471 -3.22 2.95 -24.79
N PHE A 472 -4.33 3.42 -24.20
CA PHE A 472 -5.36 4.16 -24.92
C PHE A 472 -5.16 5.67 -24.84
N THR A 473 -5.61 6.36 -25.88
CA THR A 473 -5.73 7.82 -25.90
C THR A 473 -7.18 8.19 -25.56
N VAL A 474 -7.38 8.87 -24.45
CA VAL A 474 -8.70 9.24 -23.94
C VAL A 474 -8.86 10.77 -23.98
N LEU A 475 -9.93 11.24 -24.60
CA LEU A 475 -10.28 12.66 -24.59
C LEU A 475 -11.50 12.89 -23.69
N ILE A 476 -11.42 13.87 -22.79
CA ILE A 476 -12.49 14.20 -21.85
C ILE A 476 -13.00 15.61 -22.14
N VAL A 477 -14.30 15.76 -22.34
CA VAL A 477 -14.95 17.06 -22.60
C VAL A 477 -15.57 17.58 -21.30
N GLY A 478 -14.92 18.58 -20.69
CA GLY A 478 -15.31 19.22 -19.43
C GLY A 478 -14.28 18.99 -18.33
N CYS A 479 -13.80 20.07 -17.70
CA CYS A 479 -12.81 20.03 -16.60
C CYS A 479 -13.45 20.33 -15.23
N GLY A 480 -14.69 19.85 -15.03
CA GLY A 480 -15.33 19.83 -13.72
C GLY A 480 -14.90 18.63 -12.88
N LEU A 481 -15.52 18.45 -11.71
CA LEU A 481 -15.23 17.34 -10.79
C LEU A 481 -15.23 15.96 -11.47
N SER A 482 -16.22 15.67 -12.32
CA SER A 482 -16.33 14.40 -13.04
C SER A 482 -15.17 14.19 -14.03
N GLY A 483 -14.86 15.19 -14.85
CA GLY A 483 -13.82 15.08 -15.86
C GLY A 483 -12.42 14.93 -15.26
N LEU A 484 -12.12 15.68 -14.20
CA LEU A 484 -10.85 15.55 -13.48
C LEU A 484 -10.72 14.20 -12.76
N ALA A 485 -11.77 13.77 -12.06
CA ALA A 485 -11.79 12.46 -11.41
C ALA A 485 -11.55 11.32 -12.42
N SER A 486 -12.24 11.34 -13.56
CA SER A 486 -12.04 10.36 -14.63
C SER A 486 -10.66 10.45 -15.26
N ALA A 487 -10.08 11.65 -15.36
CA ALA A 487 -8.71 11.80 -15.83
C ALA A 487 -7.70 11.14 -14.90
N LEU A 488 -7.80 11.39 -13.59
CA LEU A 488 -6.96 10.75 -12.57
C LEU A 488 -7.09 9.22 -12.63
N ALA A 489 -8.33 8.71 -12.60
CA ALA A 489 -8.60 7.28 -12.60
C ALA A 489 -8.05 6.56 -13.85
N LEU A 490 -8.22 7.14 -15.04
CA LEU A 490 -7.75 6.54 -16.29
C LEU A 490 -6.25 6.70 -16.51
N ALA A 491 -5.65 7.79 -16.02
CA ALA A 491 -4.20 7.97 -16.07
C ALA A 491 -3.49 7.02 -15.09
N GLN A 492 -4.03 6.81 -13.89
CA GLN A 492 -3.54 5.77 -12.96
C GLN A 492 -3.69 4.35 -13.54
N ALA A 493 -4.70 4.11 -14.38
CA ALA A 493 -4.83 2.88 -15.16
C ALA A 493 -3.82 2.77 -16.33
N GLY A 494 -2.93 3.75 -16.51
CA GLY A 494 -1.85 3.72 -17.51
C GLY A 494 -2.23 4.28 -18.88
N HIS A 495 -3.30 5.08 -18.99
CA HIS A 495 -3.75 5.65 -20.27
C HIS A 495 -3.36 7.11 -20.44
N ARG A 496 -3.26 7.55 -21.70
CA ARG A 496 -2.98 8.95 -22.04
C ARG A 496 -4.28 9.74 -22.05
N VAL A 497 -4.38 10.77 -21.23
CA VAL A 497 -5.61 11.54 -21.07
C VAL A 497 -5.40 13.02 -21.39
N THR A 498 -6.29 13.58 -22.22
CA THR A 498 -6.40 15.02 -22.46
C THR A 498 -7.79 15.51 -22.08
N VAL A 499 -7.88 16.53 -21.23
CA VAL A 499 -9.11 17.17 -20.77
C VAL A 499 -9.29 18.52 -21.46
N PHE A 500 -10.45 18.76 -22.07
CA PHE A 500 -10.80 20.01 -22.75
C PHE A 500 -11.82 20.79 -21.95
N GLU A 501 -11.56 22.08 -21.73
CA GLU A 501 -12.45 22.99 -21.03
C GLU A 501 -12.64 24.27 -21.84
N ARG A 502 -13.89 24.68 -22.04
CA ARG A 502 -14.23 25.89 -22.80
C ARG A 502 -13.77 27.18 -22.08
N SER A 503 -13.69 27.15 -20.76
CA SER A 503 -13.34 28.31 -19.94
C SER A 503 -11.83 28.56 -19.99
N VAL A 504 -11.42 29.81 -20.19
CA VAL A 504 -9.99 30.21 -20.21
C VAL A 504 -9.33 30.15 -18.84
N LYS A 505 -10.14 30.10 -17.77
CA LYS A 505 -9.71 29.96 -16.39
C LYS A 505 -10.68 29.03 -15.68
N LEU A 506 -10.15 28.12 -14.89
CA LEU A 506 -10.94 27.33 -13.95
C LEU A 506 -11.33 28.27 -12.81
N GLN A 507 -12.57 28.73 -12.86
CA GLN A 507 -13.20 29.47 -11.78
C GLN A 507 -14.49 28.75 -11.45
N GLU A 508 -14.51 28.10 -10.30
CA GLU A 508 -15.77 27.67 -9.74
C GLU A 508 -16.36 28.75 -8.85
N ILE A 509 -17.55 29.20 -9.24
CA ILE A 509 -18.48 29.86 -8.35
C ILE A 509 -19.13 28.74 -7.54
N GLY A 510 -18.42 28.30 -6.52
CA GLY A 510 -18.81 27.17 -5.68
C GLY A 510 -19.27 27.64 -4.30
N ALA A 511 -19.92 26.74 -3.58
CA ALA A 511 -20.04 26.87 -2.14
C ALA A 511 -19.65 25.55 -1.49
N GLY A 512 -20.09 25.33 -0.26
CA GLY A 512 -19.92 24.06 0.43
C GLY A 512 -20.44 22.88 -0.39
N ILE A 513 -19.68 21.78 -0.31
CA ILE A 513 -20.05 20.46 -0.77
C ILE A 513 -19.73 19.44 0.32
N GLN A 514 -20.59 18.44 0.44
CA GLN A 514 -20.38 17.31 1.34
C GLN A 514 -19.85 16.13 0.52
N LEU A 515 -18.90 15.39 1.07
CA LEU A 515 -18.27 14.23 0.46
C LEU A 515 -18.41 13.03 1.41
N ALA A 516 -19.20 12.05 0.98
CA ALA A 516 -19.42 10.82 1.72
C ALA A 516 -18.31 9.77 1.47
N PRO A 517 -18.20 8.71 2.29
CA PRO A 517 -17.16 7.68 2.18
C PRO A 517 -17.00 7.04 0.80
N ASN A 518 -18.10 6.84 0.06
CA ASN A 518 -18.05 6.34 -1.32
C ASN A 518 -17.29 7.27 -2.27
N ALA A 519 -17.25 8.58 -2.00
CA ALA A 519 -16.47 9.56 -2.73
C ALA A 519 -15.03 9.67 -2.19
N THR A 520 -14.85 9.75 -0.87
CA THR A 520 -13.54 10.00 -0.26
C THR A 520 -12.60 8.79 -0.33
N ARG A 521 -13.14 7.57 -0.39
CA ARG A 521 -12.36 6.36 -0.71
C ARG A 521 -11.71 6.45 -2.10
N LEU A 522 -12.41 7.04 -3.07
CA LEU A 522 -11.87 7.24 -4.41
C LEU A 522 -10.84 8.36 -4.44
N LEU A 523 -11.06 9.45 -3.70
CA LEU A 523 -10.05 10.49 -3.50
C LEU A 523 -8.77 9.93 -2.86
N GLN A 524 -8.91 8.99 -1.93
CA GLN A 524 -7.78 8.26 -1.34
C GLN A 524 -7.09 7.37 -2.36
N HIS A 525 -7.85 6.65 -3.19
CA HIS A 525 -7.26 5.81 -4.23
C HIS A 525 -6.50 6.61 -5.30
N TRP A 526 -6.90 7.87 -5.52
CA TRP A 526 -6.29 8.76 -6.49
C TRP A 526 -5.16 9.63 -5.91
N GLY A 527 -4.75 9.44 -4.66
CA GLY A 527 -3.65 10.19 -4.02
C GLY A 527 -3.98 11.64 -3.64
N VAL A 528 -5.22 12.09 -3.79
CA VAL A 528 -5.61 13.50 -3.60
C VAL A 528 -6.32 13.78 -2.29
N LEU A 529 -6.62 12.75 -1.48
CA LEU A 529 -7.34 12.91 -0.21
C LEU A 529 -6.58 13.83 0.76
N GLU A 530 -5.25 13.71 0.87
CA GLU A 530 -4.46 14.56 1.77
C GLU A 530 -4.50 16.04 1.37
N GLU A 531 -4.51 16.35 0.07
CA GLU A 531 -4.71 17.73 -0.39
C GLU A 531 -6.13 18.23 -0.09
N VAL A 532 -7.14 17.38 -0.23
CA VAL A 532 -8.53 17.71 0.16
C VAL A 532 -8.62 18.00 1.66
N LEU A 533 -7.95 17.21 2.51
CA LEU A 533 -7.99 17.35 3.96
C LEU A 533 -7.39 18.66 4.47
N LYS A 534 -6.53 19.34 3.70
CA LYS A 534 -6.00 20.67 4.05
C LYS A 534 -7.07 21.76 4.09
N TYR A 535 -8.16 21.57 3.35
CA TYR A 535 -9.24 22.56 3.20
C TYR A 535 -10.60 22.05 3.65
N ALA A 536 -10.69 20.78 4.05
CA ALA A 536 -11.93 20.12 4.43
C ALA A 536 -12.09 20.00 5.94
N ASP A 537 -13.33 20.14 6.40
CA ASP A 537 -13.73 19.90 7.78
C ASP A 537 -14.33 18.50 7.92
N ARG A 538 -14.04 17.85 9.05
CA ARG A 538 -14.65 16.57 9.45
C ARG A 538 -15.76 16.86 10.47
N PRO A 539 -17.02 16.54 10.17
CA PRO A 539 -18.09 16.77 11.12
C PRO A 539 -18.07 15.74 12.27
N GLU A 540 -18.34 16.17 13.50
CA GLU A 540 -18.51 15.28 14.65
C GLU A 540 -19.84 14.52 14.58
N SER A 541 -20.86 15.12 13.98
CA SER A 541 -22.21 14.54 13.86
C SER A 541 -23.00 15.09 12.67
N GLY A 542 -23.93 14.27 12.18
CA GLY A 542 -25.03 14.67 11.32
C GLY A 542 -26.30 14.69 12.17
N THR A 543 -27.09 15.76 12.13
CA THR A 543 -28.27 15.90 12.99
C THR A 543 -29.51 16.22 12.16
N PHE A 544 -30.47 15.31 12.17
CA PHE A 544 -31.83 15.54 11.68
C PHE A 544 -32.66 16.24 12.75
N ARG A 545 -33.28 17.36 12.37
CA ARG A 545 -34.08 18.22 13.23
C ARG A 545 -35.49 18.40 12.67
N SER A 546 -36.47 18.51 13.56
CA SER A 546 -37.77 19.09 13.20
C SER A 546 -37.55 20.54 12.77
N TYR A 547 -38.47 21.12 11.98
CA TYR A 547 -38.38 22.55 11.64
C TYR A 547 -38.38 23.46 12.88
N ARG A 548 -38.83 22.97 14.04
CA ARG A 548 -38.83 23.69 15.32
C ARG A 548 -37.51 23.58 16.10
N GLY A 549 -36.59 22.72 15.66
CA GLY A 549 -35.26 22.53 16.25
C GLY A 549 -35.09 21.27 17.08
N ASP A 550 -36.16 20.50 17.32
CA ASP A 550 -36.09 19.23 18.06
C ASP A 550 -35.15 18.26 17.36
N VAL A 551 -34.19 17.71 18.09
CA VAL A 551 -33.30 16.67 17.57
C VAL A 551 -34.11 15.38 17.39
N LEU A 552 -34.31 14.98 16.15
CA LEU A 552 -35.01 13.74 15.79
C LEU A 552 -34.03 12.57 15.73
N SER A 553 -32.83 12.80 15.20
CA SER A 553 -31.76 11.80 15.13
C SER A 553 -30.41 12.49 15.00
N GLN A 554 -29.37 11.87 15.58
CA GLN A 554 -27.97 12.22 15.32
C GLN A 554 -27.39 11.25 14.27
N SER A 555 -28.06 11.26 13.13
CA SER A 555 -27.69 10.61 11.87
C SER A 555 -27.84 11.69 10.77
N PRO A 556 -27.10 11.68 9.64
CA PRO A 556 -26.32 10.57 9.09
C PRO A 556 -25.13 10.15 9.97
N PRO A 557 -24.66 8.91 9.80
CA PRO A 557 -23.53 8.32 10.52
C PRO A 557 -22.17 8.91 10.12
N VAL A 558 -22.07 10.24 9.96
CA VAL A 558 -20.88 10.94 9.44
C VAL A 558 -19.62 10.71 10.27
N SER A 559 -19.78 10.25 11.51
CA SER A 559 -18.72 9.85 12.44
C SER A 559 -18.87 8.40 12.93
N HIS A 560 -19.79 7.62 12.38
CA HIS A 560 -20.06 6.25 12.83
C HIS A 560 -18.90 5.32 12.44
N PRO A 561 -18.23 4.66 13.39
CA PRO A 561 -17.01 3.91 13.12
C PRO A 561 -17.15 2.88 11.99
N ASN A 562 -18.28 2.16 11.89
CA ASN A 562 -18.43 1.13 10.87
C ASN A 562 -18.59 1.67 9.44
N LEU A 563 -18.97 2.95 9.28
CA LEU A 563 -19.27 3.53 7.97
C LEU A 563 -18.20 4.49 7.48
N VAL A 564 -17.40 5.06 8.39
CA VAL A 564 -16.38 6.06 8.05
C VAL A 564 -14.95 5.68 8.48
N SER A 565 -14.73 4.48 9.02
CA SER A 565 -13.40 4.02 9.45
C SER A 565 -12.39 3.94 8.32
N GLU A 566 -12.82 3.48 7.14
CA GLU A 566 -11.97 3.33 5.97
C GLU A 566 -11.79 4.64 5.20
N ALA A 567 -12.83 5.48 5.15
CA ALA A 567 -12.82 6.73 4.43
C ALA A 567 -13.73 7.76 5.13
N PRO A 568 -13.26 9.02 5.34
CA PRO A 568 -13.97 9.98 6.15
C PRO A 568 -15.16 10.61 5.40
N TYR A 569 -16.15 11.09 6.15
CA TYR A 569 -17.11 12.07 5.63
C TYR A 569 -16.51 13.47 5.76
N LEU A 570 -16.58 14.28 4.70
CA LEU A 570 -15.93 15.60 4.63
C LEU A 570 -16.88 16.70 4.16
N MET A 571 -16.61 17.93 4.60
CA MET A 571 -17.26 19.15 4.16
C MET A 571 -16.18 20.09 3.64
N ILE A 572 -16.31 20.58 2.41
CA ILE A 572 -15.25 21.39 1.78
C ILE A 572 -15.88 22.45 0.87
N HIS A 573 -15.16 23.53 0.62
CA HIS A 573 -15.53 24.43 -0.46
C HIS A 573 -15.28 23.77 -1.82
N ARG A 574 -16.26 23.79 -2.73
CA ARG A 574 -16.15 23.10 -4.03
C ARG A 574 -14.93 23.54 -4.85
N ALA A 575 -14.55 24.82 -4.80
CA ALA A 575 -13.37 25.32 -5.49
C ALA A 575 -12.04 24.74 -4.94
N ASP A 576 -11.99 24.39 -3.66
CA ASP A 576 -10.80 23.78 -3.05
C ASP A 576 -10.74 22.29 -3.37
N LEU A 577 -11.89 21.61 -3.42
CA LEU A 577 -11.96 20.24 -3.96
C LEU A 577 -11.46 20.18 -5.42
N LEU A 578 -11.89 21.13 -6.25
CA LEU A 578 -11.39 21.21 -7.64
C LEU A 578 -9.88 21.43 -7.67
N ARG A 579 -9.35 22.32 -6.81
CA ARG A 579 -7.91 22.58 -6.71
C ARG A 579 -7.13 21.33 -6.31
N ALA A 580 -7.64 20.56 -5.36
CA ALA A 580 -7.04 19.30 -4.93
C ALA A 580 -7.06 18.23 -6.03
N LEU A 581 -8.14 18.13 -6.82
CA LEU A 581 -8.14 17.24 -7.98
C LEU A 581 -7.14 17.68 -9.05
N LEU A 582 -7.01 18.99 -9.27
CA LEU A 582 -6.04 19.54 -10.23
C LEU A 582 -4.60 19.28 -9.83
N SER A 583 -4.26 19.33 -8.53
CA SER A 583 -2.88 19.07 -8.09
C SER A 583 -2.40 17.67 -8.47
N GLY A 584 -3.29 16.68 -8.47
CA GLY A 584 -2.93 15.32 -8.89
C GLY A 584 -2.79 15.11 -10.39
N THR A 585 -3.23 16.05 -11.21
CA THR A 585 -3.15 15.88 -12.67
C THR A 585 -1.73 16.03 -13.22
N GLY A 586 -0.93 16.95 -12.66
CA GLY A 586 0.45 17.17 -13.11
C GLY A 586 1.34 15.94 -12.90
N ASN A 587 1.00 15.14 -11.90
CA ASN A 587 1.71 13.96 -11.51
C ASN A 587 1.43 12.71 -12.38
N LEU A 588 0.49 12.79 -13.31
CA LEU A 588 0.13 11.64 -14.16
C LEU A 588 0.26 11.97 -15.65
N GLY A 589 0.91 13.08 -15.99
CA GLY A 589 1.06 13.52 -17.38
C GLY A 589 -0.27 13.83 -18.08
N ILE A 590 -1.32 14.14 -17.31
CA ILE A 590 -2.64 14.52 -17.84
C ILE A 590 -2.54 15.90 -18.47
N GLU A 591 -2.94 16.01 -19.73
CA GLU A 591 -2.95 17.30 -20.43
C GLU A 591 -4.29 18.01 -20.21
N ILE A 592 -4.27 19.23 -19.70
CA ILE A 592 -5.48 20.07 -19.54
C ILE A 592 -5.41 21.24 -20.53
N LYS A 593 -6.39 21.33 -21.42
CA LYS A 593 -6.53 22.39 -22.41
C LYS A 593 -7.71 23.30 -22.06
N LEU A 594 -7.40 24.45 -21.46
CA LEU A 594 -8.36 25.52 -21.19
C LEU A 594 -8.65 26.34 -22.45
N GLY A 595 -9.75 27.12 -22.45
CA GLY A 595 -10.18 27.92 -23.60
C GLY A 595 -10.51 27.09 -24.86
N SER A 596 -10.70 25.79 -24.70
CA SER A 596 -10.82 24.82 -25.79
C SER A 596 -12.25 24.31 -25.88
N GLU A 597 -13.12 25.11 -26.49
CA GLU A 597 -14.52 24.73 -26.70
C GLU A 597 -14.64 23.66 -27.79
N VAL A 598 -15.15 22.48 -27.44
CA VAL A 598 -15.51 21.43 -28.40
C VAL A 598 -16.79 21.82 -29.15
N LYS A 599 -16.73 21.83 -30.49
CA LYS A 599 -17.88 22.13 -31.37
C LYS A 599 -18.51 20.88 -31.96
N GLU A 600 -17.69 19.90 -32.35
CA GLU A 600 -18.12 18.67 -33.01
C GLU A 600 -17.43 17.45 -32.40
N ILE A 601 -18.16 16.33 -32.42
CA ILE A 601 -17.69 15.02 -32.00
C ILE A 601 -17.97 14.08 -33.17
N ASP A 602 -16.95 13.43 -33.71
CA ASP A 602 -17.11 12.32 -34.66
C ASP A 602 -17.05 11.01 -33.88
N PHE A 603 -18.14 10.26 -33.88
CA PHE A 603 -18.23 8.99 -33.16
C PHE A 603 -17.70 7.79 -33.94
N ASN A 604 -17.68 7.86 -35.28
CA ASN A 604 -17.24 6.76 -36.14
C ASN A 604 -15.72 6.74 -36.23
N LYS A 605 -15.12 7.92 -36.41
CA LYS A 605 -13.70 8.16 -36.23
C LYS A 605 -13.53 8.98 -34.94
N PRO A 606 -13.46 8.33 -33.77
CA PRO A 606 -13.48 9.00 -32.46
C PRO A 606 -12.53 10.19 -32.42
N SER A 607 -13.10 11.39 -32.54
CA SER A 607 -12.36 12.64 -32.56
C SER A 607 -13.20 13.83 -32.12
N LEU A 608 -12.52 14.87 -31.63
CA LEU A 608 -13.09 16.15 -31.22
C LEU A 608 -12.60 17.24 -32.17
N ARG A 609 -13.51 18.11 -32.63
CA ARG A 609 -13.15 19.37 -33.30
C ARG A 609 -13.40 20.55 -32.38
N LEU A 610 -12.36 21.34 -32.13
CA LEU A 610 -12.45 22.57 -31.35
C LEU A 610 -13.03 23.73 -32.16
N ALA A 611 -13.48 24.77 -31.48
CA ALA A 611 -13.94 26.02 -32.09
C ALA A 611 -12.86 26.72 -32.93
N THR A 612 -11.58 26.48 -32.63
CA THR A 612 -10.42 26.95 -33.39
C THR A 612 -10.25 26.21 -34.72
N GLY A 613 -10.92 25.08 -34.91
CA GLY A 613 -10.79 24.20 -36.07
C GLY A 613 -9.83 23.02 -35.88
N GLU A 614 -9.03 23.02 -34.80
CA GLU A 614 -8.14 21.91 -34.45
C GLU A 614 -8.91 20.61 -34.18
N VAL A 615 -8.32 19.48 -34.57
CA VAL A 615 -8.92 18.14 -34.45
C VAL A 615 -8.02 17.25 -33.61
N TYR A 616 -8.62 16.53 -32.66
CA TYR A 616 -7.94 15.59 -31.77
C TYR A 616 -8.57 14.21 -31.91
N GLU A 617 -7.76 13.20 -32.21
CA GLU A 617 -8.21 11.80 -32.35
C GLU A 617 -8.01 11.02 -31.05
N ALA A 618 -8.86 10.01 -30.82
CA ALA A 618 -8.90 9.24 -29.58
C ALA A 618 -9.22 7.78 -29.83
N ASP A 619 -8.92 6.94 -28.84
CA ASP A 619 -9.47 5.59 -28.73
C ASP A 619 -10.83 5.60 -28.00
N LEU A 620 -11.03 6.58 -27.10
CA LEU A 620 -12.21 6.76 -26.26
C LEU A 620 -12.46 8.25 -25.97
N ILE A 621 -13.74 8.65 -25.97
CA ILE A 621 -14.18 10.01 -25.60
C ILE A 621 -15.17 9.96 -24.42
N LEU A 622 -14.93 10.79 -23.40
CA LEU A 622 -15.84 10.98 -22.26
C LEU A 622 -16.52 12.34 -22.34
N GLY A 623 -17.85 12.36 -22.29
CA GLY A 623 -18.66 13.58 -22.16
C GLY A 623 -18.94 13.90 -20.70
N ALA A 624 -18.27 14.92 -20.15
CA ALA A 624 -18.32 15.33 -18.74
C ALA A 624 -18.68 16.82 -18.57
N ASP A 625 -19.44 17.39 -19.51
CA ASP A 625 -19.70 18.82 -19.68
C ASP A 625 -20.94 19.35 -18.92
N GLY A 626 -21.32 18.66 -17.84
CA GLY A 626 -22.29 19.13 -16.84
C GLY A 626 -23.76 18.95 -17.22
N GLU A 627 -24.66 19.52 -16.42
CA GLU A 627 -26.11 19.33 -16.55
C GLU A 627 -26.68 19.92 -17.85
N ARG A 628 -25.97 20.89 -18.45
CA ARG A 628 -26.29 21.52 -19.75
C ARG A 628 -25.48 20.91 -20.90
N SER A 629 -25.19 19.63 -20.78
CA SER A 629 -24.31 18.89 -21.70
C SER A 629 -24.72 19.03 -23.17
N ARG A 630 -23.79 19.53 -23.98
CA ARG A 630 -23.87 19.46 -25.44
C ARG A 630 -23.50 18.07 -25.92
N CYS A 631 -22.58 17.40 -25.22
CA CYS A 631 -22.22 16.01 -25.48
C CYS A 631 -23.44 15.09 -25.44
N ARG A 632 -24.35 15.27 -24.47
CA ARG A 632 -25.62 14.55 -24.37
C ARG A 632 -26.53 14.84 -25.55
N GLY A 633 -26.70 16.12 -25.92
CA GLY A 633 -27.50 16.47 -27.09
C GLY A 633 -26.96 15.87 -28.39
N ARG A 634 -25.63 15.80 -28.54
CA ARG A 634 -24.98 15.12 -29.68
C ARG A 634 -25.21 13.62 -29.67
N LEU A 635 -25.08 12.96 -28.52
CA LEU A 635 -25.36 11.52 -28.39
C LEU A 635 -26.81 11.18 -28.75
N LEU A 636 -27.76 12.03 -28.34
CA LEU A 636 -29.20 11.82 -28.58
C LEU A 636 -29.66 12.27 -29.97
N GLY A 637 -28.82 12.97 -30.74
CA GLY A 637 -29.18 13.55 -32.03
C GLY A 637 -30.21 14.69 -31.96
N ARG A 638 -30.47 15.23 -30.76
CA ARG A 638 -31.41 16.33 -30.49
C ARG A 638 -30.99 17.10 -29.25
N ASP A 639 -31.42 18.36 -29.14
CA ASP A 639 -31.22 19.13 -27.92
C ASP A 639 -31.97 18.47 -26.75
N ASP A 640 -31.31 18.41 -25.59
CA ASP A 640 -31.86 17.88 -24.33
C ASP A 640 -31.52 18.82 -23.17
N PRO A 641 -32.14 20.03 -23.15
CA PRO A 641 -31.90 21.00 -22.11
C PRO A 641 -32.42 20.48 -20.76
N PRO A 642 -31.76 20.82 -19.65
CA PRO A 642 -32.27 20.43 -18.34
C PRO A 642 -33.58 21.18 -18.04
N TYR A 643 -34.49 20.52 -17.31
CA TYR A 643 -35.80 21.06 -16.94
C TYR A 643 -35.82 21.42 -15.46
N SER A 644 -36.65 22.41 -15.07
CA SER A 644 -36.86 22.72 -13.67
C SER A 644 -38.14 22.05 -13.14
N PRO A 645 -38.07 21.32 -12.02
CA PRO A 645 -39.25 20.82 -11.32
C PRO A 645 -40.00 21.91 -10.51
N GLY A 646 -39.54 23.17 -10.53
CA GLY A 646 -40.11 24.24 -9.70
C GLY A 646 -39.46 24.39 -8.33
N ASP A 647 -38.29 23.77 -8.12
CA ASP A 647 -37.50 23.93 -6.90
C ASP A 647 -36.51 25.09 -7.05
N VAL A 648 -36.38 25.86 -5.98
CA VAL A 648 -35.31 26.86 -5.84
C VAL A 648 -34.41 26.46 -4.69
N VAL A 649 -33.16 26.91 -4.78
CA VAL A 649 -32.22 26.85 -3.67
C VAL A 649 -31.82 28.25 -3.30
N TYR A 650 -31.91 28.54 -2.00
CA TYR A 650 -31.25 29.67 -1.39
C TYR A 650 -29.98 29.18 -0.73
N ARG A 651 -28.94 29.98 -0.81
CA ARG A 651 -27.69 29.73 -0.13
C ARG A 651 -27.20 30.99 0.54
N ILE A 652 -26.88 30.86 1.82
CA ILE A 652 -26.36 31.93 2.65
C ILE A 652 -24.99 31.50 3.17
N SER A 653 -24.00 32.33 2.88
CA SER A 653 -22.66 32.20 3.44
C SER A 653 -22.57 33.10 4.67
N VAL A 654 -22.48 32.50 5.85
CA VAL A 654 -22.50 33.17 7.16
C VAL A 654 -21.09 33.19 7.75
N PRO A 655 -20.46 34.36 7.95
CA PRO A 655 -19.18 34.46 8.66
C PRO A 655 -19.30 33.97 10.09
N THR A 656 -18.39 33.10 10.54
CA THR A 656 -18.49 32.53 11.90
C THR A 656 -17.85 33.42 12.96
N LYS A 657 -17.10 34.47 12.58
CA LYS A 657 -16.35 35.34 13.51
C LYS A 657 -17.22 35.93 14.63
N ASP A 658 -18.47 36.31 14.31
CA ASP A 658 -19.38 36.99 15.25
C ASP A 658 -20.30 36.00 16.00
N ILE A 659 -20.21 34.70 15.68
CA ILE A 659 -20.90 33.63 16.40
C ILE A 659 -20.05 33.27 17.63
N THR A 660 -20.38 33.87 18.76
CA THR A 660 -19.73 33.69 20.07
C THR A 660 -20.61 32.82 20.99
N GLU A 661 -20.11 32.46 22.19
CA GLU A 661 -20.78 31.54 23.12
C GLU A 661 -22.22 31.95 23.51
N GLY A 662 -22.54 33.25 23.46
CA GLY A 662 -23.88 33.77 23.75
C GLY A 662 -24.86 33.72 22.57
N HIS A 663 -24.42 33.37 21.36
CA HIS A 663 -25.26 33.30 20.17
C HIS A 663 -25.93 31.92 20.07
N LEU A 664 -27.21 31.83 19.71
CA LEU A 664 -27.92 30.53 19.63
C LEU A 664 -27.28 29.54 18.65
N ALA A 665 -26.56 30.04 17.64
CA ALA A 665 -25.85 29.23 16.66
C ALA A 665 -24.47 28.73 17.14
N TRP A 666 -24.06 29.05 18.36
CA TRP A 666 -22.74 28.69 18.89
C TRP A 666 -22.46 27.19 18.81
N ASP A 667 -23.42 26.35 19.18
CA ASP A 667 -23.25 24.88 19.14
C ASP A 667 -23.05 24.36 17.71
N LEU A 668 -23.68 24.99 16.71
CA LEU A 668 -23.53 24.61 15.29
C LEU A 668 -22.10 24.86 14.79
N LYS A 669 -21.49 25.96 15.24
CA LYS A 669 -20.09 26.30 14.96
C LYS A 669 -19.13 25.42 15.76
N ARG A 670 -19.35 25.29 17.08
CA ARG A 670 -18.41 24.65 18.01
C ARG A 670 -18.23 23.16 17.75
N ARG A 671 -19.31 22.42 17.53
CA ARG A 671 -19.29 20.94 17.46
C ARG A 671 -19.15 20.41 16.03
N SER A 672 -18.71 21.24 15.08
CA SER A 672 -18.61 20.97 13.63
C SER A 672 -19.64 19.93 13.15
N SER A 673 -20.86 20.34 12.86
CA SER A 673 -21.96 19.40 12.56
C SER A 673 -22.69 19.75 11.28
N VAL A 674 -23.17 18.71 10.59
CA VAL A 674 -24.12 18.87 9.49
C VAL A 674 -25.52 18.80 10.10
N ASN A 675 -26.34 19.83 9.91
CA ASN A 675 -27.67 19.90 10.49
C ASN A 675 -28.71 20.00 9.38
N PHE A 676 -29.81 19.26 9.53
CA PHE A 676 -30.90 19.16 8.56
C PHE A 676 -32.23 19.48 9.25
N TRP A 677 -32.77 20.68 9.05
CA TRP A 677 -34.13 21.04 9.50
C TRP A 677 -35.12 20.68 8.40
N MET A 678 -36.16 19.93 8.76
CA MET A 678 -37.17 19.43 7.83
C MET A 678 -38.55 19.98 8.20
N GLY A 679 -39.25 20.56 7.24
CA GLY A 679 -40.54 21.20 7.48
C GLY A 679 -41.37 21.37 6.21
N SER A 680 -42.55 21.96 6.38
CA SER A 680 -43.46 22.18 5.25
C SER A 680 -42.80 23.01 4.15
N GLY A 681 -42.85 22.50 2.91
CA GLY A 681 -42.40 23.19 1.70
C GLY A 681 -40.90 23.06 1.38
N GLY A 682 -40.06 22.58 2.30
CA GLY A 682 -38.63 22.48 2.05
C GLY A 682 -37.79 21.98 3.22
N HIS A 683 -36.48 22.18 3.13
CA HIS A 683 -35.53 21.86 4.21
C HIS A 683 -34.34 22.79 4.19
N VAL A 684 -33.78 23.01 5.38
CA VAL A 684 -32.55 23.79 5.60
C VAL A 684 -31.42 22.85 6.00
N VAL A 685 -30.28 22.97 5.33
CA VAL A 685 -29.06 22.27 5.67
C VAL A 685 -27.99 23.28 6.09
N THR A 686 -27.34 23.07 7.23
CA THR A 686 -26.22 23.90 7.66
C THR A 686 -24.97 23.08 7.97
N TYR A 687 -23.81 23.58 7.57
CA TYR A 687 -22.53 22.96 7.92
C TYR A 687 -21.36 23.95 7.78
N PRO A 688 -20.26 23.76 8.52
CA PRO A 688 -19.09 24.60 8.41
C PRO A 688 -18.29 24.31 7.14
N ILE A 689 -17.57 25.33 6.68
CA ILE A 689 -16.56 25.29 5.63
C ILE A 689 -15.36 26.04 6.17
N GLN A 690 -14.19 25.39 6.21
CA GLN A 690 -12.90 25.98 6.62
C GLN A 690 -12.92 26.62 8.03
N HIS A 691 -13.84 26.19 8.90
CA HIS A 691 -14.07 26.73 10.26
C HIS A 691 -14.42 28.24 10.36
N ASP A 692 -14.34 29.03 9.30
CA ASP A 692 -14.57 30.48 9.29
C ASP A 692 -15.91 30.88 8.65
N MET A 693 -16.58 29.94 7.97
CA MET A 693 -17.87 30.14 7.32
C MET A 693 -18.85 29.01 7.64
N LEU A 694 -20.11 29.35 7.91
CA LEU A 694 -21.24 28.41 7.91
C LEU A 694 -22.00 28.55 6.59
N ASN A 695 -22.20 27.44 5.91
CA ASN A 695 -23.03 27.35 4.72
C ASN A 695 -24.45 26.98 5.13
N VAL A 696 -25.41 27.83 4.81
CA VAL A 696 -26.84 27.59 5.03
C VAL A 696 -27.50 27.40 3.68
N VAL A 697 -28.18 26.28 3.47
CA VAL A 697 -28.82 25.91 2.21
C VAL A 697 -30.27 25.61 2.45
N LEU A 698 -31.18 26.40 1.89
CA LEU A 698 -32.62 26.10 1.88
C LEU A 698 -33.00 25.62 0.49
N ILE A 699 -33.55 24.42 0.39
CA ILE A 699 -34.23 23.94 -0.82
C ILE A 699 -35.73 24.05 -0.57
N TYR A 700 -36.42 24.79 -1.44
CA TYR A 700 -37.84 25.10 -1.28
C TYR A 700 -38.59 24.91 -2.61
N ALA A 701 -39.79 24.33 -2.53
CA ALA A 701 -40.65 24.16 -3.69
C ALA A 701 -41.50 25.43 -3.91
N GLU A 702 -41.12 26.28 -4.88
CA GLU A 702 -41.89 27.47 -5.27
C GLU A 702 -42.90 27.19 -6.40
N GLY A 703 -42.87 25.99 -6.98
CA GLY A 703 -43.74 25.57 -8.08
C GLY A 703 -43.27 26.07 -9.45
N ALA A 704 -43.87 25.54 -10.51
CA ALA A 704 -43.43 25.76 -11.90
C ALA A 704 -43.69 27.18 -12.45
N SER A 705 -44.40 28.04 -11.72
CA SER A 705 -44.70 29.42 -12.08
C SER A 705 -43.59 30.43 -11.71
N GLY A 706 -42.54 29.97 -11.02
CA GLY A 706 -41.41 30.81 -10.64
C GLY A 706 -40.57 31.27 -11.83
N LYS A 707 -39.94 32.45 -11.71
CA LYS A 707 -38.97 32.93 -12.70
C LYS A 707 -37.75 32.02 -12.70
N VAL A 708 -37.39 31.47 -13.86
CA VAL A 708 -36.19 30.63 -14.03
C VAL A 708 -34.93 31.47 -13.83
N MET A 709 -34.10 31.07 -12.87
CA MET A 709 -32.84 31.72 -12.52
C MET A 709 -31.68 30.75 -12.71
N TYR A 710 -30.83 31.03 -13.70
CA TYR A 710 -29.64 30.22 -13.96
C TYR A 710 -28.47 30.68 -13.10
N GLY A 711 -27.91 29.75 -12.33
CA GLY A 711 -26.74 29.98 -11.48
C GLY A 711 -27.00 30.96 -10.33
N PRO A 712 -26.08 31.04 -9.34
CA PRO A 712 -26.30 31.85 -8.15
C PRO A 712 -26.47 33.34 -8.49
N GLN A 713 -27.59 33.92 -8.04
CA GLN A 713 -27.86 35.35 -8.14
C GLN A 713 -28.09 35.92 -6.74
N ARG A 714 -27.65 37.15 -6.49
CA ARG A 714 -27.89 37.81 -5.19
C ARG A 714 -29.39 37.88 -4.93
N ALA A 715 -29.81 37.47 -3.73
CA ALA A 715 -31.20 37.44 -3.33
C ALA A 715 -31.40 38.32 -2.09
N ASP A 716 -32.64 38.80 -1.92
CA ASP A 716 -33.04 39.44 -0.69
C ASP A 716 -33.15 38.37 0.41
N ILE A 717 -32.47 38.61 1.53
CA ILE A 717 -32.50 37.72 2.69
C ILE A 717 -33.89 37.68 3.33
N GLU A 718 -34.72 38.71 3.12
CA GLU A 718 -36.11 38.71 3.58
C GLU A 718 -36.97 37.68 2.82
N ASP A 719 -36.69 37.40 1.54
CA ASP A 719 -37.40 36.35 0.79
C ASP A 719 -37.10 34.98 1.43
N PHE A 720 -35.84 34.71 1.79
CA PHE A 720 -35.46 33.53 2.58
C PHE A 720 -36.17 33.50 3.94
N ARG A 721 -36.14 34.60 4.69
CA ARG A 721 -36.76 34.72 6.02
C ARG A 721 -38.26 34.42 5.97
N SER A 722 -38.95 34.85 4.92
CA SER A 722 -40.37 34.56 4.71
C SER A 722 -40.71 33.08 4.60
N LYS A 723 -39.78 32.25 4.07
CA LYS A 723 -40.00 30.80 3.90
C LYS A 723 -39.81 30.01 5.20
N ILE A 724 -39.10 30.59 6.14
CA ILE A 724 -38.75 29.95 7.41
C ILE A 724 -39.34 30.67 8.63
N SER A 725 -40.38 31.50 8.46
CA SER A 725 -40.89 32.41 9.52
C SER A 725 -41.18 31.74 10.87
N ASP A 726 -41.65 30.50 10.82
CA ASP A 726 -42.10 29.72 11.99
C ASP A 726 -41.11 28.61 12.35
N TRP A 727 -39.89 28.68 11.83
CA TRP A 727 -38.85 27.67 12.03
C TRP A 727 -37.96 28.03 13.22
N ASP A 728 -37.06 27.11 13.57
CA ASP A 728 -36.11 27.21 14.66
C ASP A 728 -35.45 28.61 14.74
N PRO A 729 -35.58 29.34 15.88
CA PRO A 729 -34.99 30.66 16.08
C PRO A 729 -33.49 30.74 15.77
N VAL A 730 -32.75 29.63 15.91
CA VAL A 730 -31.33 29.53 15.53
C VAL A 730 -31.11 29.93 14.06
N LEU A 731 -32.01 29.51 13.15
CA LEU A 731 -31.90 29.85 11.73
C LEU A 731 -32.08 31.35 11.48
N HIS A 732 -32.93 32.02 12.27
CA HIS A 732 -33.16 33.46 12.16
C HIS A 732 -31.95 34.26 12.67
N GLU A 733 -31.32 33.84 13.76
CA GLU A 733 -30.11 34.52 14.22
C GLU A 733 -28.94 34.29 13.25
N LEU A 734 -28.78 33.07 12.72
CA LEU A 734 -27.71 32.75 11.76
C LEU A 734 -27.69 33.70 10.56
N ILE A 735 -28.85 33.97 9.98
CA ILE A 735 -28.96 34.82 8.80
C ILE A 735 -28.80 36.32 9.12
N ASN A 736 -28.89 36.71 10.39
CA ASN A 736 -28.72 38.09 10.84
C ASN A 736 -27.25 38.48 11.09
N VAL A 737 -26.32 37.52 11.05
CA VAL A 737 -24.89 37.77 11.24
C VAL A 737 -24.38 38.75 10.18
N GLU A 738 -23.64 39.75 10.62
CA GLU A 738 -23.10 40.79 9.75
C GLU A 738 -22.16 40.20 8.69
N GLY A 739 -22.31 40.66 7.44
CA GLY A 739 -21.54 40.15 6.31
C GLY A 739 -22.10 38.88 5.66
N SER A 740 -23.25 38.37 6.11
CA SER A 740 -23.95 37.26 5.46
C SER A 740 -24.37 37.61 4.03
N VAL A 741 -24.11 36.71 3.09
CA VAL A 741 -24.46 36.89 1.66
C VAL A 741 -25.48 35.85 1.24
N CYS A 742 -26.68 36.29 0.84
CA CYS A 742 -27.74 35.44 0.32
C CYS A 742 -27.75 35.40 -1.21
N THR A 743 -27.85 34.18 -1.75
CA THR A 743 -28.01 33.91 -3.18
C THR A 743 -29.17 32.95 -3.43
N LYS A 744 -29.84 33.06 -4.58
CA LYS A 744 -30.97 32.22 -5.00
C LYS A 744 -30.79 31.79 -6.45
N TRP A 745 -31.14 30.55 -6.75
CA TRP A 745 -31.25 30.06 -8.13
C TRP A 745 -32.20 28.88 -8.27
N THR A 746 -32.60 28.60 -9.50
CA THR A 746 -33.48 27.48 -9.84
C THR A 746 -32.67 26.19 -9.90
N LEU A 747 -33.17 25.12 -9.28
CA LEU A 747 -32.62 23.78 -9.44
C LEU A 747 -33.16 23.15 -10.73
N PHE A 748 -32.29 22.41 -11.40
CA PHE A 748 -32.60 21.73 -12.64
C PHE A 748 -32.33 20.23 -12.52
N GLN A 749 -33.01 19.46 -13.36
CA GLN A 749 -32.82 18.04 -13.56
C GLN A 749 -32.68 17.75 -15.06
N ILE A 750 -32.20 16.56 -15.37
CA ILE A 750 -32.20 16.02 -16.73
C ILE A 750 -33.18 14.85 -16.81
N HIS A 751 -33.66 14.57 -18.02
CA HIS A 751 -34.30 13.28 -18.28
C HIS A 751 -33.23 12.21 -18.29
N GLU A 752 -33.48 11.06 -17.66
CA GLU A 752 -32.53 9.95 -17.69
C GLU A 752 -32.30 9.50 -19.13
N PRO A 753 -31.07 9.59 -19.67
CA PRO A 753 -30.81 9.19 -21.04
C PRO A 753 -31.05 7.69 -21.22
N VAL A 754 -31.67 7.32 -22.34
CA VAL A 754 -31.91 5.91 -22.68
C VAL A 754 -30.59 5.15 -22.84
N GLN A 755 -29.56 5.83 -23.32
CA GLN A 755 -28.20 5.30 -23.43
C GLN A 755 -27.20 6.38 -22.99
N TRP A 756 -26.14 5.95 -22.32
CA TRP A 756 -25.01 6.79 -21.93
C TRP A 756 -23.90 6.70 -22.96
N ARG A 757 -23.82 5.61 -23.73
CA ARG A 757 -22.80 5.37 -24.75
C ARG A 757 -23.35 5.47 -26.17
N HIS A 758 -22.48 5.83 -27.11
CA HIS A 758 -22.80 5.78 -28.55
C HIS A 758 -22.70 4.34 -29.08
N GLU A 759 -23.45 4.01 -30.14
CA GLU A 759 -23.49 2.68 -30.75
C GLU A 759 -22.12 2.20 -31.26
N SER A 760 -21.26 3.13 -31.68
CA SER A 760 -19.85 2.88 -32.04
C SER A 760 -19.01 2.25 -30.91
N GLY A 761 -19.45 2.41 -29.65
CA GLY A 761 -18.70 1.98 -28.47
C GLY A 761 -17.43 2.77 -28.18
N ARG A 762 -17.31 4.01 -28.68
CA ARG A 762 -16.11 4.88 -28.50
C ARG A 762 -16.39 6.19 -27.76
N PHE A 763 -17.62 6.38 -27.31
CA PHE A 763 -18.06 7.57 -26.59
C PHE A 763 -19.01 7.20 -25.46
N VAL A 764 -18.88 7.84 -24.29
CA VAL A 764 -19.81 7.70 -23.17
C VAL A 764 -19.97 8.99 -22.35
N LEU A 765 -21.16 9.21 -21.81
CA LEU A 765 -21.47 10.31 -20.88
C LEU A 765 -21.16 9.90 -19.43
N ILE A 766 -20.68 10.86 -18.64
CA ILE A 766 -20.39 10.70 -17.20
C ILE A 766 -20.82 11.94 -16.40
N GLY A 767 -20.94 11.79 -15.09
CA GLY A 767 -21.32 12.85 -14.17
C GLY A 767 -22.68 13.47 -14.50
N ASP A 768 -22.82 14.77 -14.25
CA ASP A 768 -24.07 15.51 -14.50
C ASP A 768 -24.49 15.51 -15.97
N ALA A 769 -23.59 15.20 -16.91
CA ALA A 769 -23.96 15.01 -18.30
C ALA A 769 -24.83 13.75 -18.51
N ALA A 770 -24.62 12.71 -17.69
CA ALA A 770 -25.35 11.45 -17.73
C ALA A 770 -26.48 11.36 -16.71
N HIS A 771 -26.28 11.89 -15.49
CA HIS A 771 -27.18 11.64 -14.36
C HIS A 771 -27.26 12.81 -13.37
N ALA A 772 -27.35 14.06 -13.83
CA ALA A 772 -27.56 15.21 -12.95
C ALA A 772 -28.74 14.98 -11.96
N ILE A 773 -28.43 15.05 -10.67
CA ILE A 773 -29.38 14.84 -9.56
C ILE A 773 -29.54 16.08 -8.69
N LEU A 774 -30.67 16.18 -7.99
CA LEU A 774 -30.90 17.22 -6.99
C LEU A 774 -29.95 17.04 -5.79
N PRO A 775 -29.54 18.13 -5.12
CA PRO A 775 -28.55 18.04 -4.04
C PRO A 775 -29.10 17.54 -2.69
N CYS A 776 -30.26 16.88 -2.65
CA CYS A 776 -30.95 16.50 -1.40
C CYS A 776 -30.28 15.33 -0.64
N LEU A 777 -29.57 14.44 -1.34
CA LEU A 777 -28.76 13.38 -0.72
C LEU A 777 -27.25 13.70 -0.69
N ALA A 778 -26.86 14.88 -1.18
CA ALA A 778 -25.46 15.28 -1.32
C ALA A 778 -24.57 14.25 -2.09
N GLN A 779 -25.14 13.59 -3.11
CA GLN A 779 -24.44 12.52 -3.85
C GLN A 779 -23.96 12.90 -5.25
N GLY A 780 -24.21 14.11 -5.77
CA GLY A 780 -23.87 14.46 -7.16
C GLY A 780 -22.38 14.25 -7.48
N ALA A 781 -21.49 14.82 -6.66
CA ALA A 781 -20.05 14.63 -6.85
C ALA A 781 -19.61 13.19 -6.58
N ALA A 782 -20.23 12.52 -5.59
CA ALA A 782 -19.93 11.13 -5.30
C ALA A 782 -20.27 10.20 -6.48
N GLN A 783 -21.41 10.41 -7.15
CA GLN A 783 -21.78 9.64 -8.35
C GLN A 783 -20.85 9.93 -9.53
N ALA A 784 -20.42 11.18 -9.72
CA ALA A 784 -19.40 11.51 -10.70
C ALA A 784 -18.05 10.82 -10.41
N PHE A 785 -17.68 10.68 -9.14
CA PHE A 785 -16.48 9.95 -8.75
C PHE A 785 -16.66 8.44 -8.92
N GLU A 786 -17.82 7.88 -8.57
CA GLU A 786 -18.12 6.47 -8.82
C GLU A 786 -18.04 6.12 -10.31
N ASP A 787 -18.44 7.02 -11.22
CA ASP A 787 -18.22 6.81 -12.67
C ASP A 787 -16.73 6.67 -12.99
N ALA A 788 -15.91 7.59 -12.49
CA ALA A 788 -14.46 7.55 -12.65
C ALA A 788 -13.86 6.27 -12.05
N GLY A 789 -14.32 5.87 -10.86
CA GLY A 789 -13.91 4.66 -10.17
C GLY A 789 -14.22 3.40 -10.99
N VAL A 790 -15.44 3.24 -11.51
CA VAL A 790 -15.80 2.08 -12.35
C VAL A 790 -15.00 2.08 -13.64
N LEU A 791 -14.84 3.24 -14.32
CA LEU A 791 -14.02 3.33 -15.53
C LEU A 791 -12.57 2.93 -15.23
N GLY A 792 -11.93 3.52 -14.22
CA GLY A 792 -10.57 3.16 -13.81
C GLY A 792 -10.45 1.69 -13.42
N GLY A 793 -11.45 1.15 -12.72
CA GLY A 793 -11.53 -0.27 -12.37
C GLY A 793 -11.52 -1.18 -13.60
N ILE A 794 -12.38 -0.92 -14.59
CA ILE A 794 -12.43 -1.71 -15.83
C ILE A 794 -11.12 -1.56 -16.63
N PHE A 795 -10.68 -0.32 -16.85
CA PHE A 795 -9.55 -0.01 -17.71
C PHE A 795 -8.17 -0.31 -17.07
N SER A 796 -8.12 -0.54 -15.75
CA SER A 796 -6.94 -1.11 -15.07
C SER A 796 -6.67 -2.58 -15.41
N GLN A 797 -7.63 -3.26 -16.05
CA GLN A 797 -7.53 -4.66 -16.45
C GLN A 797 -6.99 -4.81 -17.87
N SER A 798 -6.71 -6.05 -18.31
CA SER A 798 -6.31 -6.36 -19.70
C SER A 798 -7.49 -6.18 -20.67
N VAL A 799 -7.79 -4.93 -21.05
CA VAL A 799 -8.78 -4.59 -22.08
C VAL A 799 -8.10 -4.44 -23.43
N GLY A 800 -8.53 -5.18 -24.45
CA GLY A 800 -8.08 -5.01 -25.84
C GLY A 800 -8.69 -3.78 -26.54
N ARG A 801 -8.04 -3.25 -27.58
CA ARG A 801 -8.57 -2.11 -28.39
C ARG A 801 -9.95 -2.40 -28.99
N ASP A 802 -10.18 -3.65 -29.38
CA ASP A 802 -11.43 -4.19 -29.91
C ASP A 802 -12.50 -4.39 -28.85
N GLN A 803 -12.10 -4.48 -27.57
CA GLN A 803 -12.99 -4.70 -26.42
C GLN A 803 -13.50 -3.40 -25.77
N ILE A 804 -13.01 -2.22 -26.20
CA ILE A 804 -13.50 -0.92 -25.68
C ILE A 804 -15.04 -0.79 -25.77
N PRO A 805 -15.71 -1.16 -26.88
CA PRO A 805 -17.18 -1.16 -26.94
C PRO A 805 -17.85 -2.02 -25.86
N ASP A 806 -17.24 -3.16 -25.52
CA ASP A 806 -17.74 -4.05 -24.48
C ASP A 806 -17.48 -3.48 -23.09
N ALA A 807 -16.30 -2.91 -22.85
CA ALA A 807 -15.95 -2.21 -21.61
C ALA A 807 -16.92 -1.06 -21.31
N LEU A 808 -17.29 -0.25 -22.32
CA LEU A 808 -18.29 0.81 -22.15
C LEU A 808 -19.70 0.28 -21.90
N ARG A 809 -20.03 -0.90 -22.45
CA ARG A 809 -21.30 -1.57 -22.16
C ARG A 809 -21.36 -2.04 -20.72
N VAL A 810 -20.28 -2.66 -20.22
CA VAL A 810 -20.15 -3.10 -18.82
C VAL A 810 -20.22 -1.89 -17.89
N PHE A 811 -19.51 -0.81 -18.21
CA PHE A 811 -19.61 0.46 -17.47
C PHE A 811 -21.05 0.95 -17.35
N GLU A 812 -21.77 1.04 -18.47
CA GLU A 812 -23.17 1.48 -18.50
C GLU A 812 -24.08 0.55 -17.68
N GLN A 813 -23.88 -0.76 -17.77
CA GLN A 813 -24.65 -1.76 -17.02
C GLN A 813 -24.43 -1.67 -15.50
N VAL A 814 -23.23 -1.30 -15.06
CA VAL A 814 -22.91 -1.12 -13.64
C VAL A 814 -23.42 0.22 -13.13
N ARG A 815 -23.10 1.30 -13.84
CA ARG A 815 -23.32 2.67 -13.33
C ARG A 815 -24.74 3.17 -13.51
N LYS A 816 -25.40 2.86 -14.63
CA LYS A 816 -26.74 3.39 -14.90
C LYS A 816 -27.76 2.97 -13.85
N PRO A 817 -27.91 1.68 -13.48
CA PRO A 817 -28.84 1.28 -12.42
C PRO A 817 -28.51 1.91 -11.06
N ARG A 818 -27.21 2.02 -10.73
CA ARG A 818 -26.75 2.60 -9.46
C ARG A 818 -27.04 4.10 -9.38
N ALA A 819 -26.81 4.85 -10.45
CA ALA A 819 -27.12 6.28 -10.52
C ALA A 819 -28.63 6.55 -10.54
N SER A 820 -29.41 5.75 -11.28
CA SER A 820 -30.88 5.84 -11.28
C SER A 820 -31.47 5.58 -9.90
N GLU A 821 -30.94 4.59 -9.16
CA GLU A 821 -31.41 4.31 -7.79
C GLU A 821 -31.05 5.45 -6.83
N VAL A 822 -29.86 6.07 -6.95
CA VAL A 822 -29.52 7.28 -6.17
C VAL A 822 -30.44 8.44 -6.53
N ARG A 823 -30.76 8.64 -7.80
CA ARG A 823 -31.69 9.68 -8.24
C ARG A 823 -33.08 9.45 -7.64
N ARG A 824 -33.60 8.23 -7.70
CA ARG A 824 -34.89 7.84 -7.10
C ARG A 824 -34.89 8.13 -5.60
N ARG A 825 -33.88 7.64 -4.86
CA ARG A 825 -33.73 7.89 -3.42
C ARG A 825 -33.55 9.36 -3.08
N THR A 826 -32.93 10.15 -3.97
CA THR A 826 -32.81 11.61 -3.80
C THR A 826 -34.16 12.29 -3.83
N LEU A 827 -35.06 11.84 -4.72
CA LEU A 827 -36.43 12.34 -4.80
C LEU A 827 -37.26 11.89 -3.59
N ASP A 828 -37.11 10.64 -3.14
CA ASP A 828 -37.73 10.15 -1.91
C ASP A 828 -37.30 10.98 -0.69
N GLN A 829 -36.00 11.24 -0.55
CA GLN A 829 -35.45 12.05 0.54
C GLN A 829 -35.99 13.48 0.49
N LYS A 830 -36.04 14.08 -0.71
CA LYS A 830 -36.61 15.42 -0.88
C LYS A 830 -38.07 15.46 -0.43
N ALA A 831 -38.88 14.48 -0.84
CA ALA A 831 -40.29 14.39 -0.45
C ALA A 831 -40.43 14.21 1.06
N MET A 832 -39.64 13.29 1.65
CA MET A 832 -39.57 13.07 3.09
C MET A 832 -39.24 14.37 3.85
N PHE A 833 -38.29 15.15 3.37
CA PHE A 833 -37.84 16.39 4.01
C PHE A 833 -38.87 17.51 3.98
N ALA A 834 -39.77 17.53 3.00
CA ALA A 834 -40.71 18.62 2.75
C ALA A 834 -42.16 18.34 3.20
N LEU A 835 -42.39 17.28 3.99
CA LEU A 835 -43.72 16.89 4.46
C LEU A 835 -44.42 18.03 5.20
N ALA A 836 -45.71 18.19 4.93
CA ALA A 836 -46.57 19.10 5.68
C ALA A 836 -46.77 18.60 7.11
N ASN A 837 -47.08 19.53 8.02
CA ASN A 837 -47.43 19.18 9.40
C ASN A 837 -48.65 18.24 9.41
N GLY A 838 -48.52 17.08 10.07
CA GLY A 838 -49.59 16.09 10.14
C GLY A 838 -49.08 14.66 10.38
N PRO A 839 -49.97 13.66 10.26
CA PRO A 839 -49.66 12.27 10.60
C PRO A 839 -48.44 11.69 9.87
N GLU A 840 -48.26 12.03 8.59
CA GLU A 840 -47.11 11.55 7.78
C GLU A 840 -45.78 12.11 8.29
N GLN A 841 -45.76 13.38 8.73
CA GLN A 841 -44.58 14.00 9.34
C GLN A 841 -44.30 13.42 10.73
N GLU A 842 -45.33 13.16 11.53
CA GLU A 842 -45.19 12.50 12.84
C GLU A 842 -44.61 11.08 12.69
N GLU A 843 -45.10 10.31 11.71
CA GLU A 843 -44.57 8.98 11.39
C GLU A 843 -43.11 9.04 10.93
N ARG A 844 -42.77 9.99 10.05
CA ARG A 844 -41.39 10.24 9.61
C ARG A 844 -40.48 10.52 10.80
N ASP A 845 -40.89 11.43 11.68
CA ASP A 845 -40.11 11.80 12.87
C ASP A 845 -39.94 10.60 13.83
N ALA A 846 -40.97 9.77 14.00
CA ALA A 846 -40.88 8.54 14.79
C ALA A 846 -39.89 7.53 14.19
N LYS A 847 -39.90 7.34 12.86
CA LYS A 847 -38.95 6.49 12.14
C LYS A 847 -37.51 6.98 12.27
N LEU A 848 -37.27 8.29 12.16
CA LEU A 848 -35.95 8.87 12.33
C LEU A 848 -35.43 8.68 13.77
N ARG A 849 -36.27 8.89 14.79
CA ARG A 849 -35.93 8.60 16.19
C ARG A 849 -35.58 7.13 16.43
N ALA A 850 -36.15 6.23 15.64
CA ALA A 850 -35.85 4.80 15.67
C ALA A 850 -34.62 4.40 14.83
N GLY A 851 -33.93 5.33 14.16
CA GLY A 851 -32.74 5.05 13.35
C GLY A 851 -33.01 4.40 11.99
N ALA A 852 -34.21 4.61 11.41
CA ALA A 852 -34.63 3.97 10.16
C ALA A 852 -33.81 4.37 8.92
N ASP A 853 -32.93 5.36 9.02
CA ASP A 853 -32.12 5.91 7.94
C ASP A 853 -30.75 5.23 7.78
N TYR A 854 -30.30 4.41 8.75
CA TYR A 854 -28.98 3.75 8.70
C TYR A 854 -28.78 2.87 7.46
N GLY A 855 -29.76 2.01 7.12
CA GLY A 855 -29.64 1.07 6.00
C GLY A 855 -29.52 1.75 4.63
N LEU A 856 -30.04 2.98 4.48
CA LEU A 856 -29.82 3.80 3.29
C LEU A 856 -28.35 4.19 3.15
N PHE A 857 -27.74 4.67 4.23
CA PHE A 857 -26.35 5.15 4.22
C PHE A 857 -25.35 4.00 4.13
N GLU A 858 -25.64 2.84 4.72
CA GLU A 858 -24.82 1.64 4.57
C GLU A 858 -24.70 1.20 3.09
N TRP A 859 -25.83 1.07 2.40
CA TRP A 859 -25.86 0.74 0.97
C TRP A 859 -25.15 1.80 0.11
N LEU A 860 -25.32 3.08 0.45
CA LEU A 860 -24.79 4.19 -0.32
C LEU A 860 -23.27 4.35 -0.14
N TRP A 861 -22.79 4.36 1.11
CA TRP A 861 -21.40 4.70 1.47
C TRP A 861 -20.45 3.49 1.45
N GLY A 862 -20.99 2.28 1.64
CA GLY A 862 -20.25 1.02 1.56
C GLY A 862 -19.91 0.58 0.12
N TYR A 863 -20.42 1.27 -0.90
CA TYR A 863 -20.17 0.93 -2.29
C TYR A 863 -18.73 1.27 -2.72
N ASP A 864 -18.00 0.26 -3.21
CA ASP A 864 -16.68 0.41 -3.83
C ASP A 864 -16.80 0.35 -5.36
N ALA A 865 -16.76 1.53 -5.98
CA ALA A 865 -16.90 1.67 -7.43
C ALA A 865 -15.75 1.05 -8.22
N ALA A 866 -14.51 1.19 -7.76
CA ALA A 866 -13.35 0.66 -8.47
C ALA A 866 -13.37 -0.87 -8.48
N LYS A 867 -13.67 -1.48 -7.33
CA LYS A 867 -13.88 -2.92 -7.21
C LYS A 867 -15.06 -3.38 -8.06
N SER A 868 -16.19 -2.69 -8.00
CA SER A 868 -17.37 -3.04 -8.81
C SER A 868 -17.09 -3.03 -10.31
N GLY A 869 -16.23 -2.13 -10.79
CA GLY A 869 -15.80 -2.11 -12.20
C GLY A 869 -14.96 -3.32 -12.58
N ARG A 870 -13.96 -3.69 -11.74
CA ARG A 870 -13.12 -4.88 -11.96
C ARG A 870 -13.93 -6.17 -12.00
N GLU A 871 -14.75 -6.40 -10.97
CA GLU A 871 -15.56 -7.62 -10.87
C GLU A 871 -16.58 -7.75 -12.00
N ALA A 872 -17.17 -6.63 -12.44
CA ALA A 872 -18.10 -6.65 -13.57
C ALA A 872 -17.39 -6.99 -14.89
N TRP A 873 -16.16 -6.50 -15.09
CA TRP A 873 -15.35 -6.85 -16.26
C TRP A 873 -14.94 -8.33 -16.26
N GLU A 874 -14.47 -8.84 -15.12
CA GLU A 874 -14.11 -10.26 -14.95
C GLU A 874 -15.30 -11.19 -15.20
N ARG A 875 -16.49 -10.82 -14.70
CA ARG A 875 -17.72 -11.56 -14.96
C ARG A 875 -18.07 -11.57 -16.45
N PHE A 876 -17.99 -10.41 -17.12
CA PHE A 876 -18.25 -10.30 -18.55
C PHE A 876 -17.31 -11.20 -19.38
N LEU A 877 -16.02 -11.24 -19.03
CA LEU A 877 -15.06 -12.12 -19.68
C LEU A 877 -15.43 -13.61 -19.48
N THR A 878 -15.80 -13.99 -18.26
CA THR A 878 -16.18 -15.37 -17.92
C THR A 878 -17.43 -15.82 -18.69
N GLU A 879 -18.49 -15.01 -18.68
CA GLU A 879 -19.74 -15.29 -19.43
C GLU A 879 -19.52 -15.31 -20.95
N SER A 880 -18.61 -14.45 -21.46
CA SER A 880 -18.25 -14.43 -22.88
C SER A 880 -17.43 -15.65 -23.30
N HIS A 881 -16.64 -16.22 -22.39
CA HIS A 881 -15.91 -17.47 -22.62
C HIS A 881 -16.85 -18.68 -22.60
N GLU A 882 -17.77 -18.76 -21.64
CA GLU A 882 -18.76 -19.84 -21.53
C GLU A 882 -19.68 -19.91 -22.77
N ASN A 883 -20.18 -18.76 -23.24
CA ASN A 883 -20.97 -18.65 -24.47
C ASN A 883 -20.19 -18.97 -25.76
N ARG A 884 -18.85 -18.93 -25.74
CA ARG A 884 -17.99 -19.38 -26.85
C ARG A 884 -17.70 -20.88 -26.81
N THR A 885 -17.85 -21.52 -25.66
CA THR A 885 -17.60 -22.96 -25.46
C THR A 885 -18.83 -23.85 -25.57
N GLU A 886 -20.06 -23.30 -25.58
CA GLU A 886 -21.23 -24.07 -26.02
C GLU A 886 -21.17 -24.31 -27.54
N PRO A 887 -21.21 -25.57 -28.02
CA PRO A 887 -21.35 -25.84 -29.44
C PRO A 887 -22.69 -25.25 -29.90
N ARG A 888 -22.67 -24.46 -30.97
CA ARG A 888 -23.85 -24.26 -31.81
C ARG A 888 -24.31 -25.63 -32.31
N ASN A 889 -25.12 -26.32 -31.52
CA ASN A 889 -25.92 -27.44 -31.99
C ASN A 889 -26.96 -26.84 -32.93
N GLY A 890 -26.73 -27.05 -34.23
CA GLY A 890 -27.65 -26.63 -35.26
C GLY A 890 -29.02 -27.29 -35.11
N ILE A 891 -30.04 -26.49 -35.37
CA ILE A 891 -31.16 -26.85 -36.24
C ILE A 891 -31.30 -25.71 -37.25
#